data_AF-A0A430Q7J0-F1
#
_entry.id   AF-A0A430Q7J0-F1
#
_cell.length_a   1.000
_cell.length_b   1.000
_cell.length_c   1.000
_cell.angle_alpha   90.00
_cell.angle_beta   90.00
_cell.angle_gamma   90.00
#
_symmetry.space_group_name_H-M   'P 1'
#
loop_
_entity.id
_entity.type
_entity.pdbx_description
1 polymer ?
#
loop_
_entity_poly.entity_id
_entity_poly.type
_entity_poly.pdbx_seq_one_letter_code
_entity_poly.pdbx_strand_id
1 'polypeptide(L)'
;MPLPNSPVDSDWTYNEEESRTLALPVREGDPGSPWRAVEALDGLTSSLPGCKDLVDVWLRTVKLWPDLPAFGTRAVLRTDYRAVVVFTSDELLSKVIKIVQRCPSIQRIIYFTNGVFNRELYTEVDNLAVPSESATASVAEALTKCPSNLHLHNIVEVERLGAAVIMKDREKRKMGGSTPITGNNNHSSNGYEGLWMPPAPERASPSDLAVIMYTSGSTGQPKGVEMTHENLVSAIAGHLQRLPKLRSNYDIYVGYLPLAHVLELTCELSCVIMGVRIGYSNPQTLTDTSSRIKRDHCLGDVSLLRPTLFASVPTVLERISKAVWEKVNAGGEFLQALFKFAYAYKCRRIHGGFPSFLVDRLVFRKVRSLMGGRIRYIVCGGAPLSEDSQLFTNICIAPIIQGYGLTESCSTGTLMECGDLRCNHSGAPASTLQIRLRAWPEGGYSPYDTPSPRGEILLSGKPVSRGYYKQPELTARDFITDQDGTRWFCTGDIGLMHTDGSLSIIDRKKDLVKLQAGEYVSLSKVEMALGQSVYVEQICVYVDPMQNYPICFVSPKLKSLTDLAESLNLVHLLHEARSKLPIESMKDPIAIEHVERAVLCKHPQIIQAVLKDLQRVAREKRLSTFEIPQKVALDTIAWTPDTGLVTDALKLKRFNLQTRFQHEIEELYQKDTRAYGLTESCSTGTLMECGDLRCNHSGAPASTLQIRLRAWPEGGYSPYDTPSPRGEILLSGKPVSRGYYKQPELTARDFITDQDGTRWFCTGDIGLMHTDGSLSIIDRKKDLVKLQAGEYVSLSKVEMALGQSVYVEQICVYVDPMQNYPICFVSPKLKSLTDLAESLNLVHLLHEARSKLPIESMKDPIAIEHVERAVLCKHPQIIQAVLKDLQRVAREKRLSTFEIPQKVALDTIAWTPDTGLVTDALKLKRFNLQTRFQHEIEELYQKDTRA
;
A
#
# COMPACT_ATOMS: atom_id res chain seq x y z
N MET A 1 -47.78 37.52 1.62
CA MET A 1 -49.07 36.81 1.44
C MET A 1 -48.79 35.38 1.00
N PRO A 2 -49.73 34.43 1.17
CA PRO A 2 -49.45 33.26 2.01
C PRO A 2 -48.84 32.04 1.29
N LEU A 3 -48.28 31.15 2.11
CA LEU A 3 -47.99 29.75 1.77
C LEU A 3 -49.31 28.97 1.57
N PRO A 4 -49.33 28.01 0.63
CA PRO A 4 -50.13 26.81 0.83
C PRO A 4 -49.44 25.49 0.40
N ASN A 5 -49.80 24.42 1.11
CA ASN A 5 -49.82 23.00 0.70
C ASN A 5 -48.49 22.28 0.39
N SER A 6 -48.02 21.52 1.38
CA SER A 6 -47.70 20.09 1.14
C SER A 6 -49.01 19.30 1.09
N PRO A 7 -49.08 18.22 0.31
CA PRO A 7 -49.17 16.88 0.92
C PRO A 7 -47.98 15.97 0.54
N VAL A 8 -48.07 14.70 0.96
CA VAL A 8 -46.99 13.71 1.12
C VAL A 8 -46.82 12.82 -0.15
N ASP A 9 -45.87 11.88 -0.09
CA ASP A 9 -45.55 10.76 -1.01
C ASP A 9 -44.54 11.08 -2.15
N SER A 10 -43.48 10.30 -2.41
CA SER A 10 -42.91 9.10 -1.73
C SER A 10 -41.42 8.82 -2.12
N ASP A 11 -40.71 7.96 -1.35
CA ASP A 11 -39.52 7.07 -1.59
C ASP A 11 -38.40 7.40 -2.63
N TRP A 12 -37.07 7.12 -2.49
CA TRP A 12 -36.07 6.60 -1.50
C TRP A 12 -34.68 7.31 -1.78
N THR A 13 -33.40 7.06 -1.36
CA THR A 13 -32.45 6.03 -0.80
C THR A 13 -31.58 5.09 -1.74
N TYR A 14 -30.33 5.53 -2.06
CA TYR A 14 -29.13 5.04 -2.84
C TYR A 14 -29.07 3.74 -3.75
N ASN A 15 -28.25 3.73 -4.83
CA ASN A 15 -27.92 2.60 -5.77
C ASN A 15 -26.44 2.21 -5.92
N GLU A 16 -26.01 1.08 -5.40
CA GLU A 16 -24.84 0.43 -6.00
C GLU A 16 -25.18 -0.06 -7.45
N GLU A 17 -25.28 0.79 -8.51
CA GLU A 17 -24.91 0.47 -9.93
C GLU A 17 -24.74 1.66 -10.93
N GLU A 18 -24.02 2.77 -10.64
CA GLU A 18 -23.36 3.66 -11.63
C GLU A 18 -21.81 3.93 -11.50
N SER A 19 -20.89 3.36 -12.32
CA SER A 19 -19.56 3.99 -12.67
C SER A 19 -18.64 3.33 -13.78
N ARG A 20 -18.98 3.29 -15.10
CA ARG A 20 -17.95 3.28 -16.21
C ARG A 20 -18.44 3.84 -17.58
N THR A 21 -18.19 5.13 -17.78
CA THR A 21 -17.75 5.80 -19.02
C THR A 21 -18.58 5.69 -20.32
N LEU A 22 -19.40 6.71 -20.58
CA LEU A 22 -19.80 7.31 -21.88
C LEU A 22 -20.41 8.70 -21.60
N ALA A 23 -20.47 9.53 -22.63
CA ALA A 23 -20.82 10.93 -22.47
C ALA A 23 -22.31 11.16 -22.11
N LEU A 24 -22.51 11.94 -21.06
CA LEU A 24 -23.77 12.63 -20.79
C LEU A 24 -23.96 13.78 -21.79
N PRO A 25 -25.18 14.02 -22.33
CA PRO A 25 -25.44 15.22 -23.12
C PRO A 25 -25.30 16.48 -22.26
N VAL A 26 -24.82 17.57 -22.86
CA VAL A 26 -24.73 18.87 -22.19
C VAL A 26 -26.14 19.34 -21.80
N ARG A 27 -26.37 19.57 -20.50
CA ARG A 27 -27.57 20.24 -20.00
C ARG A 27 -27.52 21.73 -20.37
N GLU A 28 -28.59 22.26 -20.98
CA GLU A 28 -28.73 23.71 -21.09
C GLU A 28 -28.85 24.34 -19.68
N GLY A 29 -28.07 25.40 -19.44
CA GLY A 29 -28.07 26.15 -18.18
C GLY A 29 -27.08 25.67 -17.11
N ASP A 30 -26.37 24.55 -17.29
CA ASP A 30 -25.41 24.02 -16.30
C ASP A 30 -23.94 24.30 -16.71
N PRO A 31 -23.28 25.33 -16.14
CA PRO A 31 -21.89 25.66 -16.46
C PRO A 31 -20.87 24.70 -15.80
N GLY A 32 -21.32 23.71 -15.02
CA GLY A 32 -20.47 22.75 -14.31
C GLY A 32 -20.22 21.43 -15.06
N SER A 33 -20.91 21.18 -16.18
CA SER A 33 -20.76 19.91 -16.93
C SER A 33 -19.32 19.73 -17.48
N PRO A 34 -18.66 18.58 -17.25
CA PRO A 34 -17.21 18.46 -17.39
C PRO A 34 -16.72 18.28 -18.83
N TRP A 35 -15.98 19.27 -19.33
CA TRP A 35 -15.25 19.21 -20.60
C TRP A 35 -14.07 18.20 -20.57
N ARG A 36 -14.32 16.91 -20.83
CA ARG A 36 -13.24 15.93 -21.09
C ARG A 36 -13.64 14.80 -22.07
N ALA A 37 -13.28 14.97 -23.34
CA ALA A 37 -12.70 13.91 -24.17
C ALA A 37 -12.17 14.50 -25.50
N VAL A 38 -10.86 14.38 -25.77
CA VAL A 38 -10.36 14.19 -27.15
C VAL A 38 -9.02 13.43 -27.10
N GLU A 39 -9.06 12.13 -27.39
CA GLU A 39 -7.94 11.46 -28.07
C GLU A 39 -8.39 11.20 -29.52
N ALA A 40 -8.28 12.24 -30.34
CA ALA A 40 -8.45 12.20 -31.78
C ALA A 40 -7.81 13.47 -32.38
N LEU A 41 -7.04 13.31 -33.45
CA LEU A 41 -7.00 14.37 -34.47
C LEU A 41 -8.30 14.26 -35.28
N ASP A 42 -8.73 15.39 -35.84
CA ASP A 42 -9.91 15.58 -36.70
C ASP A 42 -11.27 15.62 -35.97
N GLY A 43 -11.88 16.82 -35.91
CA GLY A 43 -13.31 17.01 -35.57
C GLY A 43 -13.65 17.83 -34.32
N LEU A 44 -13.25 19.12 -34.26
CA LEU A 44 -13.63 20.01 -33.14
C LEU A 44 -15.02 20.65 -33.34
N THR A 45 -16.09 19.87 -33.23
CA THR A 45 -17.50 20.33 -33.33
C THR A 45 -17.95 21.07 -32.07
N SER A 46 -17.46 22.30 -31.87
CA SER A 46 -17.88 23.14 -30.74
C SER A 46 -19.31 23.67 -30.88
N SER A 47 -20.08 23.65 -29.80
CA SER A 47 -21.46 24.16 -29.70
C SER A 47 -21.59 25.70 -29.70
N LEU A 48 -20.52 26.43 -30.01
CA LEU A 48 -20.49 27.89 -30.12
C LEU A 48 -20.16 28.31 -31.58
N PRO A 49 -21.18 28.62 -32.40
CA PRO A 49 -20.98 28.92 -33.82
C PRO A 49 -19.94 30.02 -34.10
N GLY A 50 -19.01 29.72 -35.00
CA GLY A 50 -17.99 30.67 -35.47
C GLY A 50 -16.72 30.77 -34.62
N CYS A 51 -16.54 29.93 -33.60
CA CYS A 51 -15.24 29.73 -32.95
C CYS A 51 -14.38 28.77 -33.78
N LYS A 52 -13.08 29.06 -33.96
CA LYS A 52 -12.19 28.26 -34.82
C LYS A 52 -11.31 27.27 -34.07
N ASP A 53 -11.01 27.55 -32.81
CA ASP A 53 -10.18 26.72 -31.94
C ASP A 53 -10.61 26.80 -30.47
N LEU A 54 -9.92 26.04 -29.61
CA LEU A 54 -10.13 26.01 -28.16
C LEU A 54 -9.88 27.36 -27.47
N VAL A 55 -9.09 28.26 -28.06
CA VAL A 55 -8.79 29.59 -27.49
C VAL A 55 -9.93 30.57 -27.80
N ASP A 56 -10.48 30.55 -29.02
CA ASP A 56 -11.72 31.27 -29.37
C ASP A 56 -12.87 30.86 -28.43
N VAL A 57 -13.10 29.55 -28.27
CA VAL A 57 -14.14 29.00 -27.38
C VAL A 57 -13.92 29.48 -25.94
N TRP A 58 -12.69 29.39 -25.42
CA TRP A 58 -12.38 29.81 -24.05
C TRP A 58 -12.57 31.32 -23.83
N LEU A 59 -12.03 32.15 -24.73
CA LEU A 59 -12.14 33.62 -24.66
C LEU A 59 -13.59 34.10 -24.74
N ARG A 60 -14.42 33.43 -25.55
CA ARG A 60 -15.84 33.78 -25.72
C ARG A 60 -16.67 33.36 -24.51
N THR A 61 -16.41 32.18 -23.95
CA THR A 61 -17.01 31.72 -22.68
C THR A 61 -16.68 32.66 -21.52
N VAL A 62 -15.41 33.07 -21.36
CA VAL A 62 -14.99 34.03 -20.31
C VAL A 62 -15.65 35.42 -20.49
N LYS A 63 -16.03 35.80 -21.72
CA LYS A 63 -16.78 37.04 -21.99
C LYS A 63 -18.28 36.95 -21.71
N LEU A 64 -18.87 35.76 -21.84
CA LEU A 64 -20.32 35.54 -21.66
C LEU A 64 -20.69 35.29 -20.19
N TRP A 65 -19.78 34.69 -19.41
CA TRP A 65 -20.02 34.37 -17.99
C TRP A 65 -18.84 34.85 -17.10
N PRO A 66 -18.58 36.17 -17.00
CA PRO A 66 -17.40 36.71 -16.33
C PRO A 66 -17.38 36.49 -14.82
N ASP A 67 -18.55 36.36 -14.18
CA ASP A 67 -18.69 36.30 -12.73
C ASP A 67 -18.61 34.87 -12.15
N LEU A 68 -18.54 33.84 -13.00
CA LEU A 68 -18.44 32.44 -12.57
C LEU A 68 -16.98 31.97 -12.44
N PRO A 69 -16.62 31.21 -11.38
CA PRO A 69 -15.25 30.76 -11.15
C PRO A 69 -14.86 29.59 -12.08
N ALA A 70 -14.39 29.92 -13.29
CA ALA A 70 -13.93 28.92 -14.26
C ALA A 70 -12.81 28.03 -13.71
N PHE A 71 -13.05 26.72 -13.64
CA PHE A 71 -12.04 25.74 -13.24
C PHE A 71 -10.94 25.59 -14.31
N GLY A 72 -9.74 26.01 -13.96
CA GLY A 72 -8.54 25.83 -14.76
C GLY A 72 -7.29 25.93 -13.90
N THR A 73 -6.11 25.68 -14.48
CA THR A 73 -4.82 25.57 -13.78
C THR A 73 -4.43 26.83 -12.96
N ARG A 74 -5.09 27.97 -13.20
CA ARG A 74 -4.99 29.20 -12.38
C ARG A 74 -5.57 29.09 -10.97
N ALA A 75 -6.36 28.07 -10.62
CA ALA A 75 -6.87 27.89 -9.25
C ALA A 75 -5.73 27.72 -8.22
N VAL A 76 -4.58 27.17 -8.63
CA VAL A 76 -3.34 27.07 -7.83
C VAL A 76 -2.77 28.45 -7.45
N LEU A 77 -3.15 29.51 -8.18
CA LEU A 77 -2.69 30.89 -7.99
C LEU A 77 -3.72 31.78 -7.28
N ARG A 78 -4.76 31.19 -6.66
CA ARG A 78 -5.82 31.90 -5.92
C ARG A 78 -5.83 31.64 -4.41
N THR A 79 -4.70 31.22 -3.85
CA THR A 79 -4.39 31.43 -2.43
C THR A 79 -3.74 32.80 -2.27
N ASP A 80 -4.02 33.51 -1.17
CA ASP A 80 -3.62 34.93 -0.98
C ASP A 80 -2.12 35.17 -0.76
N TYR A 81 -1.27 34.17 -1.02
CA TYR A 81 0.18 34.32 -1.05
C TYR A 81 0.61 35.15 -2.26
N ARG A 82 0.84 36.45 -2.04
CA ARG A 82 1.44 37.35 -3.02
C ARG A 82 2.89 36.94 -3.32
N ALA A 83 3.07 36.00 -4.24
CA ALA A 83 4.38 35.61 -4.76
C ALA A 83 4.96 36.74 -5.61
N VAL A 84 5.69 37.67 -4.98
CA VAL A 84 6.32 38.83 -5.64
C VAL A 84 7.60 38.42 -6.42
N VAL A 85 8.25 37.32 -6.01
CA VAL A 85 9.55 36.87 -6.52
C VAL A 85 9.48 35.42 -6.99
N VAL A 86 10.09 35.11 -8.14
CA VAL A 86 10.30 33.74 -8.66
C VAL A 86 11.79 33.45 -8.79
N PHE A 87 12.19 32.20 -8.54
CA PHE A 87 13.55 31.70 -8.76
C PHE A 87 13.59 30.72 -9.95
N THR A 88 14.64 30.76 -10.76
CA THR A 88 14.81 29.88 -11.95
C THR A 88 16.27 29.72 -12.37
N SER A 89 16.62 28.70 -13.15
CA SER A 89 17.92 28.65 -13.82
C SER A 89 17.97 29.61 -15.02
N ASP A 90 19.18 30.02 -15.39
CA ASP A 90 19.48 30.73 -16.64
C ASP A 90 18.89 30.02 -17.88
N GLU A 91 19.06 28.71 -18.02
CA GLU A 91 18.51 27.94 -19.15
C GLU A 91 16.98 28.02 -19.28
N LEU A 92 16.24 28.10 -18.17
CA LEU A 92 14.78 28.15 -18.16
C LEU A 92 14.21 29.58 -18.16
N LEU A 93 15.04 30.61 -18.00
CA LEU A 93 14.61 31.99 -17.79
C LEU A 93 13.68 32.52 -18.89
N SER A 94 13.99 32.27 -20.18
CA SER A 94 13.13 32.73 -21.28
C SER A 94 11.75 32.05 -21.30
N LYS A 95 11.67 30.81 -20.81
CA LYS A 95 10.39 30.07 -20.65
C LYS A 95 9.61 30.62 -19.47
N VAL A 96 10.28 30.88 -18.35
CA VAL A 96 9.66 31.46 -17.15
C VAL A 96 9.07 32.83 -17.43
N ILE A 97 9.75 33.72 -18.15
CA ILE A 97 9.20 35.05 -18.50
C ILE A 97 7.91 34.94 -19.32
N LYS A 98 7.84 34.03 -20.31
CA LYS A 98 6.62 33.77 -21.12
C LYS A 98 5.44 33.26 -20.29
N ILE A 99 5.70 32.65 -19.13
CA ILE A 99 4.69 32.20 -18.16
C ILE A 99 4.34 33.33 -17.20
N VAL A 100 5.33 34.02 -16.63
CA VAL A 100 5.20 35.09 -15.63
C VAL A 100 4.48 36.33 -16.20
N GLN A 101 4.61 36.61 -17.49
CA GLN A 101 3.78 37.60 -18.20
C GLN A 101 2.26 37.38 -18.03
N ARG A 102 1.81 36.17 -17.65
CA ARG A 102 0.40 35.81 -17.41
C ARG A 102 -0.01 35.92 -15.92
N CYS A 103 0.89 36.38 -15.04
CA CYS A 103 0.79 36.33 -13.58
C CYS A 103 1.21 37.69 -12.95
N PRO A 104 0.32 38.70 -12.92
CA PRO A 104 0.68 40.09 -12.57
C PRO A 104 1.06 40.34 -11.10
N SER A 105 1.01 39.33 -10.24
CA SER A 105 1.49 39.39 -8.85
C SER A 105 3.01 39.35 -8.73
N ILE A 106 3.70 38.76 -9.72
CA ILE A 106 5.16 38.59 -9.73
C ILE A 106 5.80 39.85 -10.32
N GLN A 107 6.68 40.47 -9.54
CA GLN A 107 7.39 41.70 -9.92
C GLN A 107 8.89 41.48 -10.11
N ARG A 108 9.44 40.34 -9.66
CA ARG A 108 10.87 40.02 -9.76
C ARG A 108 11.10 38.56 -10.15
N ILE A 109 12.12 38.32 -10.97
CA ILE A 109 12.70 36.99 -11.17
C ILE A 109 14.18 37.06 -10.79
N ILE A 110 14.59 36.19 -9.87
CA ILE A 110 16.00 35.97 -9.56
C ILE A 110 16.44 34.71 -10.29
N TYR A 111 17.51 34.78 -11.08
CA TYR A 111 18.00 33.63 -11.85
C TYR A 111 19.40 33.18 -11.45
N PHE A 112 19.58 31.87 -11.41
CA PHE A 112 20.86 31.23 -11.13
C PHE A 112 21.66 31.12 -12.43
N THR A 113 22.77 31.86 -12.51
CA THR A 113 23.83 31.59 -13.50
C THR A 113 24.91 30.70 -12.88
N ASN A 114 25.62 29.94 -13.71
CA ASN A 114 26.79 29.16 -13.27
C ASN A 114 27.94 30.07 -12.77
N GLY A 115 28.00 30.31 -11.47
CA GLY A 115 29.00 31.15 -10.80
C GLY A 115 29.22 30.76 -9.34
N VAL A 116 30.45 30.94 -8.85
CA VAL A 116 30.81 30.68 -7.45
C VAL A 116 31.19 32.01 -6.80
N PHE A 117 30.40 32.43 -5.82
CA PHE A 117 30.64 33.67 -5.05
C PHE A 117 31.19 33.32 -3.67
N ASN A 118 32.36 33.86 -3.32
CA ASN A 118 32.96 33.64 -2.00
C ASN A 118 32.30 34.57 -0.98
N ARG A 119 31.35 34.04 -0.20
CA ARG A 119 30.63 34.78 0.85
C ARG A 119 31.49 35.26 2.03
N GLU A 120 32.70 34.72 2.24
CA GLU A 120 33.60 35.19 3.31
C GLU A 120 34.44 36.40 2.86
N LEU A 121 34.90 36.39 1.60
CA LEU A 121 35.68 37.48 1.01
C LEU A 121 34.82 38.54 0.29
N TYR A 122 33.57 38.22 0.00
CA TYR A 122 32.65 38.96 -0.88
C TYR A 122 33.21 39.20 -2.30
N THR A 123 33.98 38.24 -2.81
CA THR A 123 34.56 38.26 -4.16
C THR A 123 33.93 37.18 -5.04
N GLU A 124 33.87 37.45 -6.34
CA GLU A 124 33.73 36.40 -7.35
C GLU A 124 34.95 35.46 -7.28
N VAL A 125 34.76 34.18 -7.60
CA VAL A 125 35.83 33.19 -7.76
C VAL A 125 35.98 32.90 -9.25
N ASP A 126 37.21 32.94 -9.78
CA ASP A 126 37.48 32.64 -11.20
C ASP A 126 36.88 31.30 -11.60
N ASN A 127 35.81 31.35 -12.40
CA ASN A 127 35.03 30.18 -12.75
C ASN A 127 35.38 29.69 -14.15
N LEU A 128 35.97 28.49 -14.23
CA LEU A 128 36.32 27.84 -15.51
C LEU A 128 35.10 27.24 -16.24
N ALA A 129 33.90 27.32 -15.66
CA ALA A 129 32.67 26.86 -16.31
C ALA A 129 32.19 27.87 -17.37
N VAL A 130 32.43 27.57 -18.64
CA VAL A 130 31.83 28.28 -19.78
C VAL A 130 30.30 28.06 -19.75
N PRO A 131 29.47 29.11 -19.84
CA PRO A 131 28.02 28.97 -19.95
C PRO A 131 27.62 28.12 -21.17
N SER A 132 26.53 27.36 -21.06
CA SER A 132 25.96 26.67 -22.22
C SER A 132 25.42 27.68 -23.25
N GLU A 133 25.46 27.33 -24.53
CA GLU A 133 24.83 28.15 -25.59
C GLU A 133 23.32 28.32 -25.33
N SER A 134 22.68 27.28 -24.75
CA SER A 134 21.30 27.30 -24.26
C SER A 134 21.06 28.33 -23.16
N ALA A 135 21.89 28.36 -22.11
CA ALA A 135 21.80 29.38 -21.05
C ALA A 135 21.99 30.79 -21.62
N THR A 136 23.01 30.97 -22.45
CA THR A 136 23.37 32.26 -23.06
C THR A 136 22.23 32.79 -23.93
N ALA A 137 21.66 31.95 -24.80
CA ALA A 137 20.51 32.30 -25.64
C ALA A 137 19.23 32.56 -24.81
N SER A 138 18.99 31.78 -23.75
CA SER A 138 17.83 31.94 -22.87
C SER A 138 17.88 33.26 -22.09
N VAL A 139 19.05 33.65 -21.58
CA VAL A 139 19.26 34.94 -20.89
C VAL A 139 19.19 36.12 -21.87
N ALA A 140 19.69 35.99 -23.11
CA ALA A 140 19.55 37.02 -24.13
C ALA A 140 18.08 37.21 -24.58
N GLU A 141 17.33 36.12 -24.80
CA GLU A 141 15.90 36.18 -25.08
C GLU A 141 15.11 36.75 -23.88
N ALA A 142 15.52 36.42 -22.65
CA ALA A 142 14.91 36.92 -21.43
C ALA A 142 15.04 38.45 -21.29
N LEU A 143 16.26 38.97 -21.40
CA LEU A 143 16.54 40.41 -21.28
C LEU A 143 15.84 41.23 -22.37
N THR A 144 15.68 40.68 -23.58
CA THR A 144 15.00 41.35 -24.70
C THR A 144 13.47 41.26 -24.65
N LYS A 145 12.89 40.29 -23.92
CA LYS A 145 11.43 40.07 -23.85
C LYS A 145 10.83 40.29 -22.46
N CYS A 146 11.60 40.82 -21.51
CA CYS A 146 11.11 41.15 -20.18
C CYS A 146 10.18 42.39 -20.24
N PRO A 147 8.94 42.32 -19.72
CA PRO A 147 8.07 43.49 -19.64
C PRO A 147 8.58 44.46 -18.56
N SER A 148 8.31 45.76 -18.74
CA SER A 148 8.88 46.84 -17.92
C SER A 148 8.47 46.85 -16.44
N ASN A 149 7.44 46.08 -16.07
CA ASN A 149 6.98 45.88 -14.69
C ASN A 149 7.63 44.67 -13.98
N LEU A 150 8.56 43.97 -14.63
CA LEU A 150 9.20 42.75 -14.16
C LEU A 150 10.72 42.95 -14.10
N HIS A 151 11.31 42.84 -12.93
CA HIS A 151 12.75 43.01 -12.74
C HIS A 151 13.48 41.66 -12.77
N LEU A 152 14.42 41.49 -13.68
CA LEU A 152 15.33 40.35 -13.67
C LEU A 152 16.57 40.70 -12.83
N HIS A 153 17.01 39.75 -12.00
CA HIS A 153 18.23 39.89 -11.20
C HIS A 153 19.05 38.59 -11.31
N ASN A 154 20.34 38.69 -11.60
CA ASN A 154 21.23 37.54 -11.45
C ASN A 154 21.48 37.30 -9.94
N ILE A 155 21.39 36.07 -9.46
CA ILE A 155 21.68 35.74 -8.04
C ILE A 155 23.06 36.25 -7.57
N VAL A 156 24.08 36.22 -8.44
CA VAL A 156 25.43 36.70 -8.14
C VAL A 156 25.46 38.22 -8.02
N GLU A 157 24.66 38.92 -8.84
CA GLU A 157 24.46 40.37 -8.74
C GLU A 157 23.72 40.75 -7.45
N VAL A 158 22.71 39.97 -7.04
CA VAL A 158 22.00 40.18 -5.76
C VAL A 158 22.93 40.01 -4.57
N GLU A 159 23.75 38.95 -4.54
CA GLU A 159 24.76 38.75 -3.49
C GLU A 159 25.80 39.88 -3.48
N ARG A 160 26.29 40.31 -4.65
CA ARG A 160 27.23 41.44 -4.79
C ARG A 160 26.63 42.78 -4.35
N LEU A 161 25.37 43.06 -4.69
CA LEU A 161 24.67 44.29 -4.25
C LEU A 161 24.40 44.25 -2.75
N GLY A 162 24.00 43.09 -2.21
CA GLY A 162 23.87 42.86 -0.76
C GLY A 162 25.19 43.10 -0.04
N ALA A 163 26.30 42.54 -0.54
CA ALA A 163 27.64 42.75 -0.04
C ALA A 163 28.05 44.23 -0.04
N ALA A 164 27.80 44.94 -1.15
CA ALA A 164 28.09 46.37 -1.26
C ALA A 164 27.26 47.21 -0.27
N VAL A 165 25.99 46.87 -0.03
CA VAL A 165 25.16 47.51 0.99
C VAL A 165 25.69 47.23 2.40
N ILE A 166 26.01 45.97 2.71
CA ILE A 166 26.58 45.55 4.00
C ILE A 166 27.91 46.29 4.28
N MET A 167 28.83 46.34 3.30
CA MET A 167 30.11 47.05 3.44
C MET A 167 29.90 48.55 3.63
N LYS A 168 29.00 49.18 2.86
CA LYS A 168 28.73 50.63 2.96
C LYS A 168 28.06 51.02 4.28
N ASP A 169 27.26 50.13 4.87
CA ASP A 169 26.72 50.32 6.21
C ASP A 169 27.80 50.10 7.30
N ARG A 170 28.74 49.16 7.07
CA ARG A 170 29.94 48.96 7.89
C ARG A 170 30.84 50.20 7.91
N GLU A 171 31.00 50.88 6.77
CA GLU A 171 31.73 52.15 6.66
C GLU A 171 31.00 53.29 7.35
N LYS A 172 29.68 53.43 7.16
CA LYS A 172 28.86 54.41 7.91
C LYS A 172 28.98 54.21 9.43
N ARG A 173 28.95 52.97 9.91
CA ARG A 173 29.11 52.65 11.35
C ARG A 173 30.53 52.87 11.88
N LYS A 174 31.56 52.92 11.02
CA LYS A 174 32.92 53.38 11.38
C LYS A 174 33.05 54.90 11.39
N MET A 175 32.23 55.62 10.60
CA MET A 175 32.26 57.08 10.46
C MET A 175 31.31 57.80 11.43
N GLY A 176 30.23 57.14 11.87
CA GLY A 176 29.25 57.66 12.82
C GLY A 176 29.63 57.34 14.27
N GLY A 177 30.08 58.37 15.02
CA GLY A 177 30.31 58.26 16.46
C GLY A 177 29.04 57.89 17.23
N SER A 178 29.21 57.11 18.31
CA SER A 178 28.15 56.49 19.09
C SER A 178 27.06 57.44 19.62
N THR A 179 25.79 57.09 19.37
CA THR A 179 24.65 57.48 20.21
C THR A 179 23.82 56.24 20.58
N PRO A 180 23.38 56.09 21.84
CA PRO A 180 22.70 54.88 22.31
C PRO A 180 21.19 54.92 22.02
N ILE A 181 20.62 53.80 21.58
CA ILE A 181 19.16 53.61 21.53
C ILE A 181 18.73 52.85 22.78
N THR A 182 18.17 53.58 23.75
CA THR A 182 17.47 53.00 24.90
C THR A 182 16.06 52.57 24.51
N GLY A 183 15.74 51.27 24.58
CA GLY A 183 14.40 50.80 24.18
C GLY A 183 14.16 49.29 24.34
N ASN A 184 14.06 48.81 25.58
CA ASN A 184 13.54 47.50 26.02
C ASN A 184 13.97 46.21 25.28
N ASN A 185 14.73 45.40 26.02
CA ASN A 185 14.62 43.94 26.14
C ASN A 185 14.37 43.11 24.86
N ASN A 186 15.45 42.58 24.27
CA ASN A 186 15.64 41.12 24.25
C ASN A 186 17.12 40.76 24.02
N HIS A 187 17.57 39.64 24.59
CA HIS A 187 18.96 39.18 24.45
C HIS A 187 19.22 38.47 23.12
N SER A 188 19.97 39.14 22.24
CA SER A 188 20.73 38.50 21.15
C SER A 188 21.82 39.46 20.65
N SER A 189 22.98 39.01 20.13
CA SER A 189 23.70 37.75 20.32
C SER A 189 25.12 37.91 19.75
N ASN A 190 26.13 37.22 20.29
CA ASN A 190 27.44 37.09 19.64
C ASN A 190 27.34 36.09 18.46
N GLY A 191 26.61 36.43 17.39
CA GLY A 191 26.28 35.50 16.33
C GLY A 191 26.12 36.13 14.94
N TYR A 192 27.08 35.79 14.07
CA TYR A 192 26.93 35.73 12.61
C TYR A 192 26.27 36.94 11.91
N GLU A 193 26.92 38.11 12.02
CA GLU A 193 26.60 39.25 11.16
C GLU A 193 26.88 38.93 9.68
N GLY A 194 25.85 38.89 8.83
CA GLY A 194 26.04 38.82 7.37
C GLY A 194 24.90 38.19 6.56
N LEU A 195 24.07 37.32 7.14
CA LEU A 195 22.92 36.76 6.41
C LEU A 195 21.76 37.76 6.36
N TRP A 196 21.19 37.94 5.16
CA TRP A 196 19.86 38.53 5.02
C TRP A 196 18.83 37.61 5.68
N MET A 197 18.06 38.16 6.62
CA MET A 197 16.83 37.55 7.13
C MET A 197 15.65 38.41 6.67
N PRO A 198 14.49 37.81 6.34
CA PRO A 198 13.29 38.59 6.10
C PRO A 198 12.91 39.45 7.32
N PRO A 199 12.11 40.51 7.13
CA PRO A 199 11.52 41.30 8.21
C PRO A 199 10.89 40.42 9.29
N ALA A 200 10.93 40.84 10.55
CA ALA A 200 10.41 40.01 11.65
C ALA A 200 8.94 39.53 11.47
N PRO A 201 8.00 40.32 10.88
CA PRO A 201 6.65 39.86 10.56
C PRO A 201 6.54 38.86 9.39
N GLU A 202 7.60 38.74 8.57
CA GLU A 202 7.66 37.85 7.39
C GLU A 202 8.45 36.55 7.69
N ARG A 203 8.89 36.36 8.94
CA ARG A 203 9.55 35.12 9.39
C ARG A 203 8.51 34.08 9.76
N ALA A 204 8.67 32.86 9.24
CA ALA A 204 7.84 31.73 9.62
C ALA A 204 7.88 31.50 11.15
N SER A 205 6.71 31.32 11.73
CA SER A 205 6.55 30.94 13.13
C SER A 205 6.91 29.46 13.35
N PRO A 206 7.26 29.03 14.58
CA PRO A 206 7.50 27.62 14.88
C PRO A 206 6.27 26.73 14.58
N SER A 207 5.06 27.28 14.71
CA SER A 207 3.77 26.63 14.43
C SER A 207 3.37 26.58 12.95
N ASP A 208 4.08 27.31 12.08
CA ASP A 208 3.76 27.36 10.65
C ASP A 208 4.11 26.03 9.97
N LEU A 209 3.29 25.67 8.97
CA LEU A 209 3.44 24.46 8.18
C LEU A 209 4.65 24.59 7.26
N ALA A 210 5.69 23.79 7.52
CA ALA A 210 6.93 23.80 6.74
C ALA A 210 6.87 22.82 5.55
N VAL A 211 6.32 21.62 5.77
CA VAL A 211 6.32 20.52 4.79
C VAL A 211 5.02 19.72 4.89
N ILE A 212 4.43 19.39 3.74
CA ILE A 212 3.48 18.28 3.60
C ILE A 212 4.22 17.13 2.91
N MET A 213 4.44 16.01 3.60
CA MET A 213 5.13 14.85 3.02
C MET A 213 4.18 13.67 2.87
N TYR A 214 4.02 13.17 1.64
CA TYR A 214 3.10 12.09 1.35
C TYR A 214 3.68 10.71 1.71
N THR A 215 2.92 9.92 2.48
CA THR A 215 3.25 8.54 2.84
C THR A 215 2.30 7.56 2.17
N SER A 216 2.83 6.51 1.54
CA SER A 216 2.03 5.38 1.07
C SER A 216 1.59 4.55 2.29
N GLY A 217 0.40 4.84 2.82
CA GLY A 217 -0.20 4.08 3.90
C GLY A 217 -0.56 2.64 3.46
N SER A 218 -0.84 1.78 4.44
CA SER A 218 -1.29 0.39 4.19
C SER A 218 -2.57 0.27 3.36
N THR A 219 -3.30 1.37 3.18
CA THR A 219 -4.55 1.50 2.42
C THR A 219 -4.35 1.90 0.96
N GLY A 220 -3.10 1.89 0.46
CA GLY A 220 -2.75 2.23 -0.93
C GLY A 220 -2.79 3.73 -1.24
N GLN A 221 -3.83 4.44 -0.81
CA GLN A 221 -3.93 5.90 -0.96
C GLN A 221 -2.84 6.63 -0.14
N PRO A 222 -2.15 7.63 -0.74
CA PRO A 222 -1.09 8.35 -0.05
C PRO A 222 -1.66 9.44 0.87
N LYS A 223 -1.22 9.47 2.13
CA LYS A 223 -1.60 10.50 3.12
C LYS A 223 -0.54 11.61 3.19
N GLY A 224 -0.93 12.88 3.10
CA GLY A 224 0.00 14.00 3.29
C GLY A 224 0.19 14.33 4.78
N VAL A 225 1.38 14.13 5.34
CA VAL A 225 1.69 14.43 6.75
C VAL A 225 2.06 15.90 6.93
N GLU A 226 1.36 16.63 7.82
CA GLU A 226 1.61 18.05 8.11
C GLU A 226 2.71 18.27 9.16
N MET A 227 3.92 18.67 8.73
CA MET A 227 5.06 18.97 9.59
C MET A 227 5.33 20.47 9.69
N THR A 228 5.41 21.00 10.92
CA THR A 228 5.77 22.41 11.18
C THR A 228 7.28 22.63 11.23
N HIS A 229 7.70 23.89 11.24
CA HIS A 229 9.07 24.28 11.55
C HIS A 229 9.52 23.75 12.93
N GLU A 230 8.68 23.83 13.96
CA GLU A 230 8.99 23.28 15.28
C GLU A 230 9.16 21.76 15.25
N ASN A 231 8.34 21.02 14.50
CA ASN A 231 8.46 19.57 14.42
C ASN A 231 9.83 19.16 13.85
N LEU A 232 10.23 19.76 12.72
CA LEU A 232 11.50 19.46 12.05
C LEU A 232 12.72 19.90 12.86
N VAL A 233 12.71 21.09 13.45
CA VAL A 233 13.83 21.57 14.28
C VAL A 233 13.96 20.75 15.57
N SER A 234 12.85 20.32 16.17
CA SER A 234 12.88 19.47 17.38
C SER A 234 13.34 18.04 17.08
N ALA A 235 13.05 17.52 15.88
CA ALA A 235 13.60 16.25 15.42
C ALA A 235 15.13 16.33 15.29
N ILE A 236 15.61 17.32 14.53
CA ILE A 236 17.04 17.55 14.27
C ILE A 236 17.82 17.79 15.58
N ALA A 237 17.26 18.54 16.53
CA ALA A 237 17.87 18.73 17.85
C ALA A 237 18.04 17.40 18.61
N GLY A 238 17.02 16.52 18.58
CA GLY A 238 17.09 15.18 19.17
C GLY A 238 18.10 14.25 18.48
N HIS A 239 18.20 14.33 17.15
CA HIS A 239 19.21 13.60 16.37
C HIS A 239 20.63 14.08 16.70
N LEU A 240 20.88 15.40 16.64
CA LEU A 240 22.21 16.00 16.86
C LEU A 240 22.72 15.82 18.30
N GLN A 241 21.85 15.59 19.28
CA GLN A 241 22.24 15.25 20.65
C GLN A 241 22.72 13.80 20.79
N ARG A 242 22.23 12.86 19.96
CA ARG A 242 22.59 11.43 20.01
C ARG A 242 23.59 11.00 18.92
N LEU A 243 23.75 11.78 17.85
CA LEU A 243 24.74 11.50 16.80
C LEU A 243 26.16 11.95 17.21
N PRO A 244 27.22 11.29 16.71
CA PRO A 244 28.60 11.76 16.88
C PRO A 244 28.78 13.15 16.30
N LYS A 245 29.39 14.06 17.06
CA LYS A 245 29.56 15.47 16.68
C LYS A 245 30.01 15.65 15.23
N LEU A 246 29.17 16.35 14.46
CA LEU A 246 29.43 16.79 13.09
C LEU A 246 30.55 17.83 13.06
N ARG A 247 31.34 17.82 11.98
CA ARG A 247 32.56 18.61 11.81
C ARG A 247 32.57 19.27 10.44
N SER A 248 31.88 20.40 10.28
CA SER A 248 31.83 21.24 9.06
C SER A 248 33.08 21.14 8.15
N ASN A 249 34.25 21.45 8.71
CA ASN A 249 35.51 21.56 7.98
C ASN A 249 36.04 20.20 7.45
N TYR A 250 35.70 19.09 8.10
CA TYR A 250 36.17 17.73 7.74
C TYR A 250 35.11 16.89 7.05
N ASP A 251 33.85 16.97 7.49
CA ASP A 251 32.81 16.07 7.05
C ASP A 251 32.30 16.39 5.65
N ILE A 252 31.86 15.34 4.96
CA ILE A 252 31.16 15.37 3.68
C ILE A 252 30.07 14.31 3.76
N TYR A 253 28.83 14.73 3.59
CA TYR A 253 27.66 13.88 3.46
C TYR A 253 27.37 13.59 1.98
N VAL A 254 26.78 12.43 1.67
CA VAL A 254 26.29 12.11 0.32
C VAL A 254 24.77 11.98 0.35
N GLY A 255 24.08 12.92 -0.31
CA GLY A 255 22.63 12.89 -0.47
C GLY A 255 22.27 12.10 -1.72
N TYR A 256 21.57 10.97 -1.57
CA TYR A 256 21.21 10.10 -2.70
C TYR A 256 19.83 9.46 -2.61
N LEU A 257 19.17 9.45 -1.44
CA LEU A 257 17.75 9.13 -1.37
C LEU A 257 16.94 10.37 -1.85
N PRO A 258 15.66 10.21 -2.21
CA PRO A 258 14.82 11.37 -2.53
C PRO A 258 14.53 12.24 -1.30
N LEU A 259 14.60 13.56 -1.43
CA LEU A 259 14.16 14.53 -0.40
C LEU A 259 12.67 14.37 -0.01
N ALA A 260 11.88 13.66 -0.81
CA ALA A 260 10.52 13.22 -0.47
C ALA A 260 10.47 12.16 0.66
N HIS A 261 11.63 11.68 1.14
CA HIS A 261 11.74 10.73 2.25
C HIS A 261 12.31 11.43 3.49
N VAL A 262 11.60 11.31 4.62
CA VAL A 262 11.87 12.09 5.85
C VAL A 262 13.27 11.90 6.44
N LEU A 263 13.91 10.74 6.22
CA LEU A 263 15.27 10.46 6.70
C LEU A 263 16.30 11.34 5.97
N GLU A 264 16.17 11.48 4.64
CA GLU A 264 17.08 12.29 3.83
C GLU A 264 16.89 13.77 4.17
N LEU A 265 15.64 14.25 4.19
CA LEU A 265 15.31 15.63 4.56
C LEU A 265 15.89 16.03 5.92
N THR A 266 15.78 15.17 6.94
CA THR A 266 16.33 15.46 8.27
C THR A 266 17.85 15.35 8.33
N CYS A 267 18.47 14.45 7.55
CA CYS A 267 19.92 14.34 7.44
C CYS A 267 20.55 15.53 6.68
N GLU A 268 19.98 15.96 5.56
CA GLU A 268 20.42 17.13 4.81
C GLU A 268 20.25 18.42 5.62
N LEU A 269 19.09 18.64 6.24
CA LEU A 269 18.87 19.81 7.11
C LEU A 269 19.86 19.82 8.30
N SER A 270 20.14 18.67 8.90
CA SER A 270 21.18 18.54 9.94
C SER A 270 22.57 18.93 9.43
N CYS A 271 22.91 18.57 8.18
CA CYS A 271 24.17 18.95 7.54
C CYS A 271 24.23 20.45 7.26
N VAL A 272 23.16 21.04 6.70
CA VAL A 272 23.07 22.49 6.41
C VAL A 272 23.20 23.31 7.70
N ILE A 273 22.47 22.96 8.76
CA ILE A 273 22.52 23.63 10.07
C ILE A 273 23.93 23.58 10.68
N MET A 274 24.65 22.47 10.47
CA MET A 274 26.00 22.26 11.03
C MET A 274 27.14 22.61 10.06
N GLY A 275 26.86 23.27 8.93
CA GLY A 275 27.86 23.69 7.94
C GLY A 275 28.62 22.53 7.28
N VAL A 276 28.02 21.35 7.19
CA VAL A 276 28.61 20.16 6.56
C VAL A 276 28.28 20.16 5.06
N ARG A 277 29.30 19.89 4.24
CA ARG A 277 29.14 19.81 2.77
C ARG A 277 28.32 18.59 2.38
N ILE A 278 27.39 18.79 1.46
CA ILE A 278 26.60 17.72 0.82
C ILE A 278 27.11 17.56 -0.62
N GLY A 279 27.36 16.33 -1.04
CA GLY A 279 27.51 15.96 -2.44
C GLY A 279 26.31 15.15 -2.90
N TYR A 280 25.65 15.57 -3.97
CA TYR A 280 24.46 14.89 -4.49
C TYR A 280 24.82 13.72 -5.42
N SER A 281 24.03 12.66 -5.37
CA SER A 281 24.22 11.40 -6.07
C SER A 281 22.86 10.77 -6.42
N ASN A 282 22.85 9.72 -7.23
CA ASN A 282 21.66 8.91 -7.52
C ASN A 282 21.95 7.43 -7.18
N PRO A 283 20.96 6.63 -6.73
CA PRO A 283 21.16 5.20 -6.47
C PRO A 283 21.80 4.44 -7.65
N GLN A 284 21.54 4.90 -8.88
CA GLN A 284 22.04 4.30 -10.13
C GLN A 284 23.45 4.79 -10.53
N THR A 285 24.05 5.76 -9.82
CA THR A 285 25.43 6.26 -10.02
C THR A 285 26.32 6.17 -8.76
N LEU A 286 25.73 5.85 -7.60
CA LEU A 286 26.37 5.84 -6.28
C LEU A 286 27.69 5.05 -6.20
N THR A 287 27.80 3.91 -6.89
CA THR A 287 28.98 3.01 -6.84
C THR A 287 29.54 2.73 -8.22
N ASP A 288 30.82 2.36 -8.31
CA ASP A 288 31.48 1.98 -9.59
C ASP A 288 30.76 0.82 -10.34
N THR A 289 29.93 0.07 -9.61
CA THR A 289 29.12 -1.06 -10.10
C THR A 289 27.66 -0.71 -10.40
N SER A 290 27.22 0.53 -10.17
CA SER A 290 25.83 0.95 -10.38
C SER A 290 25.49 1.10 -11.87
N SER A 291 24.22 0.88 -12.23
CA SER A 291 23.78 0.65 -13.63
C SER A 291 23.97 1.83 -14.60
N ARG A 292 24.07 3.08 -14.12
CA ARG A 292 24.33 4.26 -14.97
C ARG A 292 25.81 4.68 -14.99
N ILE A 293 26.71 3.97 -14.31
CA ILE A 293 28.16 4.20 -14.46
C ILE A 293 28.68 3.49 -15.72
N LYS A 294 29.25 4.27 -16.65
CA LYS A 294 29.94 3.71 -17.82
C LYS A 294 31.24 3.03 -17.35
N ARG A 295 31.22 1.69 -17.35
CA ARG A 295 32.38 0.84 -17.01
C ARG A 295 33.65 1.33 -17.71
N ASP A 296 34.75 1.28 -16.98
CA ASP A 296 36.11 1.62 -17.42
C ASP A 296 36.31 3.06 -17.93
N HIS A 297 35.30 3.93 -17.78
CA HIS A 297 35.33 5.34 -18.21
C HIS A 297 35.00 6.33 -17.09
N CYS A 298 34.23 5.96 -16.08
CA CYS A 298 33.90 6.82 -14.95
C CYS A 298 33.92 6.04 -13.63
N LEU A 299 34.13 6.75 -12.52
CA LEU A 299 34.01 6.22 -11.15
C LEU A 299 32.60 6.51 -10.61
N GLY A 300 32.13 5.73 -9.64
CA GLY A 300 30.89 6.02 -8.92
C GLY A 300 31.03 7.22 -7.99
N ASP A 301 29.91 7.88 -7.68
CA ASP A 301 29.89 9.14 -6.93
C ASP A 301 30.59 9.02 -5.56
N VAL A 302 30.39 7.90 -4.85
CA VAL A 302 31.02 7.63 -3.54
C VAL A 302 32.54 7.44 -3.65
N SER A 303 33.03 6.90 -4.76
CA SER A 303 34.46 6.75 -5.04
C SER A 303 35.15 8.08 -5.33
N LEU A 304 34.43 9.03 -5.97
CA LEU A 304 34.91 10.37 -6.29
C LEU A 304 34.81 11.33 -5.08
N LEU A 305 33.61 11.48 -4.50
CA LEU A 305 33.31 12.36 -3.36
C LEU A 305 33.99 11.91 -2.06
N ARG A 306 34.14 10.59 -1.90
CA ARG A 306 34.73 9.93 -0.73
C ARG A 306 34.11 10.40 0.59
N PRO A 307 32.80 10.25 0.79
CA PRO A 307 32.07 10.83 1.93
C PRO A 307 32.59 10.32 3.29
N THR A 308 32.33 11.11 4.34
CA THR A 308 32.56 10.72 5.74
C THR A 308 31.28 10.33 6.46
N LEU A 309 30.12 10.74 5.94
CA LEU A 309 28.79 10.48 6.48
C LEU A 309 27.90 9.87 5.39
N PHE A 310 27.04 8.93 5.78
CA PHE A 310 26.19 8.17 4.85
C PHE A 310 24.88 7.82 5.54
N ALA A 311 23.74 8.36 5.08
CA ALA A 311 22.44 7.81 5.43
C ALA A 311 22.15 6.59 4.53
N SER A 312 21.39 5.60 5.01
CA SER A 312 21.08 4.41 4.23
C SER A 312 19.79 3.72 4.66
N VAL A 313 19.33 2.83 3.81
CA VAL A 313 18.26 1.87 4.08
C VAL A 313 18.84 0.44 4.07
N PRO A 314 18.28 -0.52 4.82
CA PRO A 314 18.82 -1.87 4.94
C PRO A 314 19.10 -2.57 3.60
N THR A 315 18.20 -2.44 2.63
CA THR A 315 18.33 -3.04 1.29
C THR A 315 19.56 -2.56 0.51
N VAL A 316 20.05 -1.33 0.76
CA VAL A 316 21.30 -0.82 0.16
C VAL A 316 22.52 -1.41 0.86
N LEU A 317 22.50 -1.52 2.19
CA LEU A 317 23.58 -2.14 2.95
C LEU A 317 23.71 -3.65 2.66
N GLU A 318 22.59 -4.34 2.48
CA GLU A 318 22.52 -5.74 2.06
C GLU A 318 23.06 -5.93 0.64
N ARG A 319 22.70 -5.05 -0.31
CA ARG A 319 23.29 -5.04 -1.67
C ARG A 319 24.81 -4.81 -1.65
N ILE A 320 25.30 -3.85 -0.87
CA ILE A 320 26.75 -3.60 -0.69
C ILE A 320 27.44 -4.84 -0.09
N SER A 321 26.83 -5.46 0.92
CA SER A 321 27.37 -6.65 1.58
C SER A 321 27.44 -7.85 0.63
N LYS A 322 26.37 -8.10 -0.14
CA LYS A 322 26.31 -9.17 -1.17
C LYS A 322 27.36 -8.94 -2.26
N ALA A 323 27.54 -7.71 -2.73
CA ALA A 323 28.57 -7.34 -3.71
C ALA A 323 30.02 -7.51 -3.20
N VAL A 324 30.28 -7.27 -1.90
CA VAL A 324 31.59 -7.56 -1.29
C VAL A 324 31.83 -9.07 -1.21
N TRP A 325 30.84 -9.86 -0.77
CA TRP A 325 30.96 -11.32 -0.75
C TRP A 325 31.13 -11.93 -2.14
N GLU A 326 30.43 -11.43 -3.16
CA GLU A 326 30.62 -11.84 -4.56
C GLU A 326 32.06 -11.56 -5.05
N LYS A 327 32.65 -10.40 -4.70
CA LYS A 327 34.07 -10.11 -4.99
C LYS A 327 35.06 -10.98 -4.20
N VAL A 328 34.73 -11.36 -2.96
CA VAL A 328 35.55 -12.28 -2.15
C VAL A 328 35.49 -13.70 -2.71
N ASN A 329 34.31 -14.18 -3.11
CA ASN A 329 34.07 -15.51 -3.64
C ASN A 329 34.62 -15.69 -5.07
N ALA A 330 34.66 -14.62 -5.87
CA ALA A 330 35.38 -14.58 -7.15
C ALA A 330 36.91 -14.64 -6.97
N GLY A 331 37.42 -14.39 -5.75
CA GLY A 331 38.77 -14.76 -5.38
C GLY A 331 38.89 -16.26 -5.11
N GLY A 332 39.99 -16.86 -5.55
CA GLY A 332 40.30 -18.27 -5.27
C GLY A 332 40.36 -18.57 -3.77
N GLU A 333 40.29 -19.86 -3.42
CA GLU A 333 40.04 -20.37 -2.06
C GLU A 333 40.89 -19.71 -0.96
N PHE A 334 42.17 -19.43 -1.23
CA PHE A 334 43.06 -18.72 -0.31
C PHE A 334 42.54 -17.33 0.10
N LEU A 335 42.00 -16.54 -0.84
CA LEU A 335 41.46 -15.22 -0.53
C LEU A 335 40.17 -15.33 0.30
N GLN A 336 39.32 -16.32 0.01
CA GLN A 336 38.13 -16.59 0.80
C GLN A 336 38.49 -17.03 2.22
N ALA A 337 39.45 -17.94 2.39
CA ALA A 337 39.93 -18.40 3.68
C ALA A 337 40.55 -17.26 4.49
N LEU A 338 41.40 -16.44 3.85
CA LEU A 338 41.99 -15.24 4.46
C LEU A 338 40.92 -14.22 4.89
N PHE A 339 39.89 -14.00 4.07
CA PHE A 339 38.80 -13.08 4.41
C PHE A 339 37.93 -13.62 5.55
N LYS A 340 37.55 -14.91 5.52
CA LYS A 340 36.80 -15.59 6.59
C LYS A 340 37.58 -15.55 7.92
N PHE A 341 38.89 -15.80 7.89
CA PHE A 341 39.77 -15.65 9.06
C PHE A 341 39.83 -14.19 9.55
N ALA A 342 40.06 -13.23 8.65
CA ALA A 342 40.12 -11.81 8.96
C ALA A 342 38.83 -11.30 9.63
N TYR A 343 37.67 -11.73 9.11
CA TYR A 343 36.35 -11.45 9.66
C TYR A 343 36.16 -12.03 11.06
N ALA A 344 36.41 -13.35 11.23
CA ALA A 344 36.28 -14.02 12.52
C ALA A 344 37.29 -13.51 13.58
N TYR A 345 38.49 -13.10 13.16
CA TYR A 345 39.47 -12.45 14.04
C TYR A 345 39.00 -11.06 14.47
N LYS A 346 38.57 -10.21 13.52
CA LYS A 346 38.11 -8.85 13.83
C LYS A 346 36.83 -8.86 14.67
N CYS A 347 35.89 -9.76 14.39
CA CYS A 347 34.69 -9.95 15.19
C CYS A 347 35.04 -10.23 16.67
N ARG A 348 35.94 -11.19 16.95
CA ARG A 348 36.41 -11.51 18.31
C ARG A 348 37.16 -10.36 18.98
N ARG A 349 38.01 -9.62 18.24
CA ARG A 349 38.71 -8.44 18.78
C ARG A 349 37.74 -7.34 19.19
N ILE A 350 36.74 -7.05 18.35
CA ILE A 350 35.74 -6.02 18.59
C ILE A 350 34.82 -6.37 19.78
N HIS A 351 34.36 -7.62 19.88
CA HIS A 351 33.60 -8.08 21.07
C HIS A 351 34.44 -8.03 22.36
N GLY A 352 35.76 -8.19 22.27
CA GLY A 352 36.68 -7.96 23.38
C GLY A 352 37.07 -6.49 23.62
N GLY A 353 36.47 -5.52 22.92
CA GLY A 353 36.78 -4.09 23.07
C GLY A 353 38.10 -3.61 22.45
N PHE A 354 38.79 -4.45 21.66
CA PHE A 354 40.12 -4.14 21.13
C PHE A 354 40.14 -3.84 19.60
N PRO A 355 40.96 -2.87 19.14
CA PRO A 355 41.11 -2.57 17.72
C PRO A 355 41.90 -3.66 16.94
N SER A 356 41.74 -3.66 15.61
CA SER A 356 42.22 -4.72 14.69
C SER A 356 43.23 -4.23 13.63
N PHE A 357 44.06 -3.23 13.99
CA PHE A 357 44.91 -2.42 13.10
C PHE A 357 45.58 -3.13 11.90
N LEU A 358 46.18 -4.30 12.11
CA LEU A 358 46.87 -5.04 11.03
C LEU A 358 45.88 -5.53 9.95
N VAL A 359 44.78 -6.16 10.39
CA VAL A 359 43.75 -6.71 9.49
C VAL A 359 42.95 -5.57 8.84
N ASP A 360 42.74 -4.47 9.57
CA ASP A 360 42.17 -3.24 9.02
C ASP A 360 43.00 -2.66 7.88
N ARG A 361 44.33 -2.59 8.06
CA ARG A 361 45.26 -2.03 7.07
C ARG A 361 45.43 -2.92 5.84
N LEU A 362 45.43 -4.25 6.01
CA LEU A 362 45.72 -5.23 4.95
C LEU A 362 44.47 -5.70 4.18
N VAL A 363 43.37 -5.95 4.88
CA VAL A 363 42.14 -6.54 4.30
C VAL A 363 41.04 -5.49 4.19
N PHE A 364 40.53 -4.98 5.32
CA PHE A 364 39.32 -4.15 5.31
C PHE A 364 39.52 -2.78 4.65
N ARG A 365 40.75 -2.26 4.55
CA ARG A 365 41.05 -1.05 3.76
C ARG A 365 40.58 -1.16 2.30
N LYS A 366 40.69 -2.34 1.67
CA LYS A 366 40.21 -2.58 0.30
C LYS A 366 38.69 -2.64 0.19
N VAL A 367 38.01 -3.11 1.25
CA VAL A 367 36.54 -3.11 1.32
C VAL A 367 36.03 -1.68 1.53
N ARG A 368 36.62 -0.95 2.48
CA ARG A 368 36.27 0.45 2.79
C ARG A 368 36.46 1.38 1.60
N SER A 369 37.45 1.15 0.73
CA SER A 369 37.62 1.96 -0.48
C SER A 369 36.47 1.86 -1.48
N LEU A 370 35.68 0.77 -1.49
CA LEU A 370 34.45 0.67 -2.29
C LEU A 370 33.36 1.67 -1.82
N MET A 371 33.48 2.16 -0.60
CA MET A 371 32.66 3.23 -0.02
C MET A 371 33.50 4.49 0.24
N GLY A 372 34.41 4.83 -0.68
CA GLY A 372 35.25 6.04 -0.65
C GLY A 372 36.37 6.06 0.41
N GLY A 373 36.35 5.12 1.35
CA GLY A 373 37.40 4.88 2.35
C GLY A 373 37.46 5.88 3.51
N ARG A 374 36.47 6.77 3.68
CA ARG A 374 36.46 7.82 4.73
C ARG A 374 35.23 7.83 5.65
N ILE A 375 34.25 6.94 5.44
CA ILE A 375 33.03 6.90 6.26
C ILE A 375 33.38 6.68 7.75
N ARG A 376 32.91 7.61 8.59
CA ARG A 376 33.05 7.60 10.06
C ARG A 376 31.96 6.76 10.71
N TYR A 377 30.73 6.92 10.25
CA TYR A 377 29.55 6.17 10.68
C TYR A 377 28.46 6.23 9.59
N ILE A 378 27.52 5.29 9.66
CA ILE A 378 26.38 5.15 8.76
C ILE A 378 25.11 5.31 9.60
N VAL A 379 24.15 6.15 9.19
CA VAL A 379 22.81 6.17 9.79
C VAL A 379 21.91 5.26 8.97
N CYS A 380 21.28 4.27 9.59
CA CYS A 380 20.40 3.31 8.90
C CYS A 380 18.99 3.35 9.51
N GLY A 381 17.97 3.41 8.66
CA GLY A 381 16.59 3.43 9.14
C GLY A 381 15.53 3.22 8.06
N GLY A 382 14.27 3.39 8.45
CA GLY A 382 13.10 3.30 7.57
C GLY A 382 12.63 1.86 7.23
N ALA A 383 13.42 0.85 7.55
CA ALA A 383 13.05 -0.57 7.60
C ALA A 383 13.98 -1.26 8.63
N PRO A 384 13.66 -2.47 9.14
CA PRO A 384 14.54 -3.17 10.08
C PRO A 384 15.77 -3.73 9.36
N LEU A 385 16.90 -3.85 10.06
CA LEU A 385 18.18 -4.34 9.54
C LEU A 385 18.52 -5.72 10.09
N SER A 386 18.99 -6.63 9.24
CA SER A 386 19.35 -8.00 9.63
C SER A 386 20.68 -8.05 10.41
N GLU A 387 20.77 -8.92 11.43
CA GLU A 387 21.92 -9.00 12.35
C GLU A 387 23.26 -9.16 11.60
N ASP A 388 23.32 -10.12 10.66
CA ASP A 388 24.49 -10.38 9.83
C ASP A 388 24.93 -9.13 9.08
N SER A 389 23.99 -8.34 8.55
CA SER A 389 24.25 -7.13 7.76
C SER A 389 24.69 -5.96 8.64
N GLN A 390 24.12 -5.83 9.84
CA GLN A 390 24.58 -4.88 10.86
C GLN A 390 26.02 -5.20 11.27
N LEU A 391 26.28 -6.44 11.69
CA LEU A 391 27.59 -6.91 12.13
C LEU A 391 28.63 -6.84 11.00
N PHE A 392 28.27 -7.26 9.79
CA PHE A 392 29.15 -7.19 8.61
C PHE A 392 29.50 -5.75 8.28
N THR A 393 28.54 -4.82 8.29
CA THR A 393 28.82 -3.41 8.00
C THR A 393 29.69 -2.76 9.09
N ASN A 394 29.38 -3.00 10.37
CA ASN A 394 30.18 -2.58 11.52
C ASN A 394 31.64 -3.03 11.40
N ILE A 395 31.87 -4.31 11.04
CA ILE A 395 33.19 -4.90 10.89
C ILE A 395 33.89 -4.41 9.61
N CYS A 396 33.26 -4.55 8.45
CA CYS A 396 33.91 -4.38 7.16
C CYS A 396 33.99 -2.90 6.74
N ILE A 397 32.96 -2.10 7.01
CA ILE A 397 32.77 -0.76 6.45
C ILE A 397 32.94 0.30 7.55
N ALA A 398 31.90 0.59 8.32
CA ALA A 398 31.88 1.62 9.36
C ALA A 398 30.79 1.33 10.40
N PRO A 399 30.89 1.86 11.64
CA PRO A 399 29.82 1.77 12.63
C PRO A 399 28.47 2.25 12.08
N ILE A 400 27.46 1.40 12.18
CA ILE A 400 26.06 1.75 11.97
C ILE A 400 25.50 2.41 13.23
N ILE A 401 24.58 3.35 13.01
CA ILE A 401 23.64 3.90 13.98
C ILE A 401 22.25 3.54 13.44
N GLN A 402 21.54 2.64 14.10
CA GLN A 402 20.14 2.34 13.74
C GLN A 402 19.21 3.41 14.30
N GLY A 403 18.25 3.86 13.50
CA GLY A 403 17.23 4.83 13.90
C GLY A 403 15.82 4.35 13.56
N TYR A 404 14.94 4.43 14.56
CA TYR A 404 13.50 4.23 14.39
C TYR A 404 12.78 5.58 14.43
N GLY A 405 11.86 5.79 13.49
CA GLY A 405 11.05 6.98 13.37
C GLY A 405 10.17 6.91 12.12
N LEU A 406 9.09 7.70 12.10
CA LEU A 406 8.11 7.75 11.01
C LEU A 406 8.07 9.16 10.42
N THR A 407 7.36 9.35 9.31
CA THR A 407 7.09 10.69 8.75
C THR A 407 6.25 11.51 9.73
N GLU A 408 5.25 10.88 10.35
CA GLU A 408 4.40 11.40 11.41
C GLU A 408 5.15 11.83 12.69
N SER A 409 6.41 11.44 12.83
CA SER A 409 7.30 11.85 13.93
C SER A 409 8.61 12.49 13.44
N CYS A 410 8.64 13.04 12.22
CA CYS A 410 9.80 13.72 11.63
C CYS A 410 11.10 12.90 11.71
N SER A 411 11.05 11.62 11.31
CA SER A 411 12.17 10.66 11.42
C SER A 411 12.71 10.47 12.86
N THR A 412 11.91 10.76 13.88
CA THR A 412 12.33 10.72 15.30
C THR A 412 11.54 9.66 16.07
N GLY A 413 12.22 8.92 16.93
CA GLY A 413 11.67 7.83 17.73
C GLY A 413 12.72 7.35 18.72
N THR A 414 13.55 6.40 18.29
CA THR A 414 14.76 5.98 19.01
C THR A 414 15.99 6.05 18.11
N LEU A 415 17.17 6.22 18.71
CA LEU A 415 18.44 6.21 18.00
C LEU A 415 19.52 5.45 18.78
N MET A 416 20.16 4.48 18.12
CA MET A 416 21.26 3.66 18.64
C MET A 416 22.46 4.51 19.03
N GLU A 417 23.25 4.06 20.00
CA GLU A 417 24.49 4.75 20.37
C GLU A 417 25.60 4.43 19.36
N CYS A 418 26.47 5.40 19.05
CA CYS A 418 27.47 5.19 18.00
C CYS A 418 28.56 4.22 18.43
N GLY A 419 28.61 3.06 17.77
CA GLY A 419 29.53 1.97 18.13
C GLY A 419 28.94 0.98 19.12
N ASP A 420 27.64 1.05 19.41
CA ASP A 420 26.93 -0.11 19.97
C ASP A 420 27.03 -1.28 18.98
N LEU A 421 27.35 -2.45 19.52
CA LEU A 421 27.59 -3.69 18.76
C LEU A 421 26.42 -4.66 18.89
N ARG A 422 25.44 -4.35 19.75
CA ARG A 422 24.26 -5.17 19.98
C ARG A 422 23.34 -5.13 18.76
N CYS A 423 22.80 -6.29 18.41
CA CYS A 423 21.86 -6.43 17.31
C CYS A 423 20.41 -6.29 17.77
N ASN A 424 19.47 -6.25 16.83
CA ASN A 424 18.02 -6.31 17.05
C ASN A 424 17.40 -5.17 17.89
N HIS A 425 18.10 -4.05 18.12
CA HIS A 425 17.54 -2.88 18.83
C HIS A 425 17.84 -1.57 18.08
N SER A 426 16.99 -0.56 18.28
CA SER A 426 17.11 0.78 17.66
C SER A 426 17.57 1.85 18.65
N GLY A 427 18.12 1.45 19.80
CA GLY A 427 18.60 2.36 20.84
C GLY A 427 17.51 2.98 21.72
N ALA A 428 17.93 3.99 22.48
CA ALA A 428 17.08 4.72 23.43
C ALA A 428 16.23 5.81 22.74
N PRO A 429 15.12 6.26 23.39
CA PRO A 429 14.33 7.42 22.95
C PRO A 429 15.16 8.66 22.63
N ALA A 430 14.72 9.41 21.61
CA ALA A 430 15.23 10.76 21.35
C ALA A 430 14.80 11.72 22.47
N SER A 431 15.69 12.63 22.86
CA SER A 431 15.49 13.56 24.00
C SER A 431 14.32 14.54 23.84
N THR A 432 13.84 14.75 22.61
CA THR A 432 12.71 15.63 22.28
C THR A 432 11.37 14.89 22.21
N LEU A 433 11.35 13.61 22.58
CA LEU A 433 10.22 12.70 22.44
C LEU A 433 10.00 11.86 23.72
N GLN A 434 8.77 11.42 23.94
CA GLN A 434 8.37 10.42 24.94
C GLN A 434 7.78 9.21 24.22
N ILE A 435 8.00 8.02 24.79
CA ILE A 435 7.45 6.75 24.27
C ILE A 435 6.62 6.08 25.36
N ARG A 436 5.42 5.63 25.00
CA ARG A 436 4.52 4.82 25.84
C ARG A 436 4.17 3.53 25.08
N LEU A 437 4.06 2.41 25.78
CA LEU A 437 3.52 1.17 25.20
C LEU A 437 2.04 1.03 25.56
N ARG A 438 1.18 0.72 24.57
CA ARG A 438 -0.23 0.39 24.76
C ARG A 438 -0.46 -1.10 24.54
N ALA A 439 -1.26 -1.72 25.41
CA ALA A 439 -1.66 -3.11 25.25
C ALA A 439 -2.37 -3.35 23.91
N TRP A 440 -2.11 -4.50 23.31
CA TRP A 440 -2.81 -4.97 22.13
C TRP A 440 -3.28 -6.41 22.41
N PRO A 441 -4.41 -6.58 23.12
CA PRO A 441 -4.87 -7.88 23.60
C PRO A 441 -5.10 -8.89 22.47
N GLU A 442 -5.56 -8.42 21.30
CA GLU A 442 -5.82 -9.23 20.12
C GLU A 442 -4.55 -9.97 19.66
N GLY A 443 -3.42 -9.27 19.66
CA GLY A 443 -2.09 -9.81 19.31
C GLY A 443 -1.33 -10.45 20.48
N GLY A 444 -1.88 -10.46 21.70
CA GLY A 444 -1.22 -11.04 22.87
C GLY A 444 -0.02 -10.24 23.41
N TYR A 445 0.00 -8.92 23.24
CA TYR A 445 1.09 -8.04 23.74
C TYR A 445 0.61 -7.12 24.85
N SER A 446 1.34 -7.09 25.97
CA SER A 446 1.03 -6.29 27.17
C SER A 446 2.24 -5.49 27.67
N PRO A 447 2.07 -4.21 28.07
CA PRO A 447 3.12 -3.43 28.74
C PRO A 447 3.56 -4.02 30.09
N TYR A 448 2.81 -5.02 30.59
CA TYR A 448 3.10 -5.77 31.80
C TYR A 448 3.71 -7.16 31.51
N ASP A 449 4.06 -7.46 30.24
CA ASP A 449 4.77 -8.68 29.86
C ASP A 449 6.16 -8.75 30.53
N THR A 450 6.56 -9.96 30.91
CA THR A 450 7.89 -10.25 31.49
C THR A 450 8.66 -11.22 30.59
N PRO A 451 10.01 -11.14 30.52
CA PRO A 451 10.89 -10.23 31.26
C PRO A 451 10.96 -8.79 30.73
N SER A 452 10.40 -8.52 29.55
CA SER A 452 10.46 -7.22 28.87
C SER A 452 9.06 -6.75 28.45
N PRO A 453 8.65 -5.51 28.80
CA PRO A 453 7.39 -4.92 28.34
C PRO A 453 7.24 -4.90 26.82
N ARG A 454 6.04 -5.24 26.32
CA ARG A 454 5.72 -5.22 24.87
C ARG A 454 4.42 -4.45 24.60
N GLY A 455 4.20 -4.03 23.37
CA GLY A 455 2.92 -3.42 22.98
C GLY A 455 3.05 -2.43 21.84
N GLU A 456 1.96 -1.76 21.52
CA GLU A 456 1.94 -0.72 20.50
C GLU A 456 2.74 0.51 20.94
N ILE A 457 3.66 0.96 20.10
CA ILE A 457 4.45 2.16 20.31
C ILE A 457 3.57 3.40 20.10
N LEU A 458 3.43 4.20 21.14
CA LEU A 458 2.87 5.55 21.11
C LEU A 458 3.99 6.58 21.26
N LEU A 459 3.99 7.60 20.41
CA LEU A 459 4.98 8.68 20.43
C LEU A 459 4.32 10.01 20.81
N SER A 460 4.93 10.78 21.71
CA SER A 460 4.51 12.14 22.07
C SER A 460 5.71 13.07 22.16
N GLY A 461 5.51 14.38 21.97
CA GLY A 461 6.56 15.39 22.00
C GLY A 461 6.62 16.23 20.73
N LYS A 462 7.53 17.22 20.70
CA LYS A 462 7.57 18.23 19.64
C LYS A 462 7.82 17.69 18.22
N PRO A 463 8.55 16.58 17.97
CA PRO A 463 8.67 16.01 16.62
C PRO A 463 7.37 15.44 16.02
N VAL A 464 6.31 15.25 16.81
CA VAL A 464 5.05 14.64 16.35
C VAL A 464 4.23 15.63 15.52
N SER A 465 3.85 15.21 14.31
CA SER A 465 3.19 16.05 13.30
C SER A 465 1.78 16.53 13.70
N ARG A 466 1.28 17.57 13.03
CA ARG A 466 -0.07 18.11 13.25
C ARG A 466 -1.17 17.13 12.88
N GLY A 467 -0.92 16.25 11.91
CA GLY A 467 -1.88 15.26 11.43
C GLY A 467 -1.72 15.00 9.93
N TYR A 468 -2.84 14.67 9.29
CA TYR A 468 -2.94 14.41 7.86
C TYR A 468 -3.72 15.52 7.15
N TYR A 469 -3.10 16.09 6.11
CA TYR A 469 -3.60 17.22 5.34
C TYR A 469 -5.00 16.94 4.79
N LYS A 470 -5.97 17.76 5.22
CA LYS A 470 -7.41 17.66 4.89
C LYS A 470 -8.06 16.29 5.22
N GLN A 471 -7.49 15.53 6.16
CA GLN A 471 -8.02 14.23 6.61
C GLN A 471 -8.24 14.24 8.14
N PRO A 472 -9.25 14.97 8.64
CA PRO A 472 -9.47 15.16 10.09
C PRO A 472 -9.82 13.86 10.81
N GLU A 473 -10.63 12.98 10.22
CA GLU A 473 -11.05 11.70 10.81
C GLU A 473 -9.86 10.74 11.00
N LEU A 474 -9.05 10.57 9.95
CA LEU A 474 -7.81 9.78 10.03
C LEU A 474 -6.81 10.39 11.01
N THR A 475 -6.81 11.72 11.16
CA THR A 475 -6.00 12.40 12.18
C THR A 475 -6.51 12.10 13.60
N ALA A 476 -7.81 12.19 13.85
CA ALA A 476 -8.39 11.89 15.15
C ALA A 476 -8.26 10.41 15.55
N ARG A 477 -8.26 9.50 14.56
CA ARG A 477 -8.05 8.06 14.81
C ARG A 477 -6.59 7.72 15.13
N ASP A 478 -5.65 8.26 14.36
CA ASP A 478 -4.23 7.90 14.46
C ASP A 478 -3.47 8.78 15.48
N PHE A 479 -4.01 9.94 15.88
CA PHE A 479 -3.46 10.83 16.93
C PHE A 479 -4.51 11.08 18.01
N ILE A 480 -4.33 10.48 19.19
CA ILE A 480 -5.24 10.59 20.34
C ILE A 480 -4.71 11.55 21.40
N THR A 481 -5.58 12.03 22.29
CA THR A 481 -5.18 12.75 23.51
C THR A 481 -5.61 11.93 24.72
N ASP A 482 -4.73 11.80 25.73
CA ASP A 482 -5.07 11.10 26.98
C ASP A 482 -5.72 12.02 28.03
N GLN A 483 -6.06 11.46 29.19
CA GLN A 483 -6.74 12.16 30.28
C GLN A 483 -5.87 13.27 30.89
N ASP A 484 -4.54 13.16 30.76
CA ASP A 484 -3.57 14.16 31.22
C ASP A 484 -3.39 15.31 30.19
N GLY A 485 -4.13 15.29 29.08
CA GLY A 485 -4.02 16.25 27.99
C GLY A 485 -2.83 16.00 27.05
N THR A 486 -2.11 14.89 27.21
CA THR A 486 -0.96 14.55 26.37
C THR A 486 -1.41 13.95 25.05
N ARG A 487 -1.00 14.56 23.93
CA ARG A 487 -1.29 14.06 22.57
C ARG A 487 -0.28 12.99 22.15
N TRP A 488 -0.77 11.81 21.81
CA TRP A 488 0.01 10.63 21.38
C TRP A 488 -0.32 10.24 19.94
N PHE A 489 0.71 10.08 19.12
CA PHE A 489 0.61 9.41 17.83
C PHE A 489 0.66 7.89 18.00
N CYS A 490 -0.34 7.19 17.47
CA CYS A 490 -0.45 5.74 17.44
C CYS A 490 0.30 5.22 16.20
N THR A 491 1.53 4.72 16.37
CA THR A 491 2.37 4.32 15.24
C THR A 491 1.82 3.13 14.45
N GLY A 492 1.04 2.27 15.11
CA GLY A 492 0.70 0.94 14.61
C GLY A 492 1.86 -0.05 14.60
N ASP A 493 3.03 0.31 15.14
CA ASP A 493 4.19 -0.56 15.32
C ASP A 493 4.16 -1.20 16.72
N ILE A 494 4.56 -2.46 16.83
CA ILE A 494 4.72 -3.19 18.08
C ILE A 494 6.18 -3.14 18.51
N GLY A 495 6.44 -2.65 19.73
CA GLY A 495 7.75 -2.57 20.34
C GLY A 495 7.92 -3.52 21.51
N LEU A 496 9.19 -3.79 21.83
CA LEU A 496 9.67 -4.39 23.07
C LEU A 496 10.64 -3.39 23.72
N MET A 497 10.40 -3.04 24.98
CA MET A 497 11.31 -2.21 25.76
C MET A 497 12.29 -3.11 26.52
N HIS A 498 13.59 -2.94 26.30
CA HIS A 498 14.63 -3.64 27.06
C HIS A 498 14.79 -3.06 28.46
N THR A 499 15.40 -3.85 29.34
CA THR A 499 15.73 -3.43 30.72
C THR A 499 16.76 -2.31 30.79
N ASP A 500 17.46 -1.99 29.70
CA ASP A 500 18.35 -0.82 29.57
C ASP A 500 17.64 0.44 29.03
N GLY A 501 16.34 0.39 28.75
CA GLY A 501 15.57 1.48 28.17
C GLY A 501 15.76 1.66 26.65
N SER A 502 16.41 0.72 25.96
CA SER A 502 16.42 0.69 24.49
C SER A 502 15.20 -0.04 23.92
N LEU A 503 14.76 0.38 22.74
CA LEU A 503 13.57 -0.15 22.07
C LEU A 503 13.97 -1.09 20.92
N SER A 504 13.38 -2.28 20.90
CA SER A 504 13.31 -3.15 19.73
C SER A 504 11.93 -3.02 19.08
N ILE A 505 11.87 -3.05 17.75
CA ILE A 505 10.61 -3.14 17.00
C ILE A 505 10.42 -4.63 16.70
N ILE A 506 9.28 -5.18 17.12
CA ILE A 506 8.91 -6.57 16.84
C ILE A 506 8.42 -6.67 15.40
N ASP A 507 7.34 -5.95 15.07
CA ASP A 507 6.78 -5.83 13.72
C ASP A 507 5.66 -4.75 13.72
N ARG A 508 4.88 -4.63 12.65
CA ARG A 508 3.72 -3.72 12.54
C ARG A 508 2.41 -4.48 12.76
N LYS A 509 1.40 -3.87 13.40
CA LYS A 509 0.05 -4.45 13.62
C LYS A 509 -0.66 -4.95 12.36
N LYS A 510 -0.23 -4.49 11.18
CA LYS A 510 -0.82 -4.81 9.87
C LYS A 510 0.03 -5.80 9.06
N ASP A 511 1.27 -6.02 9.48
CA ASP A 511 2.20 -7.00 8.90
C ASP A 511 2.26 -8.29 9.76
N LEU A 512 1.78 -8.23 11.01
CA LEU A 512 1.52 -9.40 11.86
C LEU A 512 0.21 -10.09 11.44
N VAL A 513 0.32 -11.24 10.78
CA VAL A 513 -0.83 -12.06 10.39
C VAL A 513 -1.00 -13.21 11.38
N LYS A 514 -2.23 -13.40 11.88
CA LYS A 514 -2.59 -14.56 12.70
C LYS A 514 -2.87 -15.75 11.79
N LEU A 515 -2.18 -16.87 12.00
CA LEU A 515 -2.51 -18.16 11.39
C LEU A 515 -3.77 -18.77 12.03
N GLN A 516 -4.39 -19.74 11.36
CA GLN A 516 -5.55 -20.46 11.89
C GLN A 516 -5.25 -21.15 13.24
N ALA A 517 -4.03 -21.66 13.45
CA ALA A 517 -3.53 -22.18 14.73
C ALA A 517 -3.45 -21.15 15.88
N GLY A 518 -3.66 -19.86 15.60
CA GLY A 518 -3.63 -18.76 16.56
C GLY A 518 -2.26 -18.10 16.76
N GLU A 519 -1.20 -18.68 16.17
CA GLU A 519 0.16 -18.14 16.16
C GLU A 519 0.26 -16.90 15.24
N TYR A 520 1.15 -15.96 15.58
CA TYR A 520 1.37 -14.73 14.81
C TYR A 520 2.67 -14.83 13.99
N VAL A 521 2.55 -14.75 12.66
CA VAL A 521 3.69 -14.67 11.75
C VAL A 521 4.04 -13.20 11.51
N SER A 522 5.32 -12.88 11.70
CA SER A 522 5.88 -11.59 11.29
C SER A 522 6.37 -11.67 9.85
N LEU A 523 5.62 -11.09 8.90
CA LEU A 523 6.01 -11.09 7.48
C LEU A 523 7.40 -10.47 7.29
N SER A 524 7.62 -9.30 7.91
CA SER A 524 8.86 -8.52 7.82
C SER A 524 10.10 -9.32 8.28
N LYS A 525 9.98 -10.03 9.41
CA LYS A 525 11.05 -10.89 9.97
C LYS A 525 11.42 -12.03 9.03
N VAL A 526 10.41 -12.73 8.48
CA VAL A 526 10.62 -13.87 7.58
C VAL A 526 11.25 -13.41 6.26
N GLU A 527 10.81 -12.29 5.70
CA GLU A 527 11.39 -11.69 4.48
C GLU A 527 12.88 -11.37 4.64
N MET A 528 13.26 -10.72 5.75
CA MET A 528 14.67 -10.38 6.02
C MET A 528 15.56 -11.61 6.24
N ALA A 529 15.04 -12.65 6.91
CA ALA A 529 15.76 -13.90 7.09
C ALA A 529 16.00 -14.62 5.76
N LEU A 530 14.97 -14.71 4.92
CA LEU A 530 15.00 -15.42 3.64
C LEU A 530 15.73 -14.65 2.52
N GLY A 531 15.76 -13.31 2.57
CA GLY A 531 16.49 -12.45 1.63
C GLY A 531 18.00 -12.73 1.55
N GLN A 532 18.55 -13.41 2.56
CA GLN A 532 19.95 -13.85 2.59
C GLN A 532 20.24 -15.08 1.70
N SER A 533 19.23 -15.73 1.11
CA SER A 533 19.42 -16.80 0.12
C SER A 533 20.24 -16.33 -1.09
N VAL A 534 21.02 -17.24 -1.68
CA VAL A 534 21.84 -16.97 -2.87
C VAL A 534 20.93 -16.62 -4.07
N TYR A 535 19.81 -17.31 -4.22
CA TYR A 535 18.88 -17.17 -5.35
C TYR A 535 18.01 -15.91 -5.29
N VAL A 536 17.77 -15.37 -4.10
CA VAL A 536 16.89 -14.22 -3.90
C VAL A 536 17.59 -12.90 -4.28
N GLU A 537 16.91 -12.07 -5.07
CA GLU A 537 17.18 -10.64 -5.14
C GLU A 537 16.24 -9.86 -4.23
N GLN A 538 14.92 -10.11 -4.34
CA GLN A 538 13.88 -9.60 -3.46
C GLN A 538 12.86 -10.72 -3.17
N ILE A 539 12.26 -10.72 -1.99
CA ILE A 539 11.22 -11.68 -1.57
C ILE A 539 10.06 -10.93 -0.91
N CYS A 540 8.84 -11.42 -1.14
CA CYS A 540 7.64 -11.02 -0.42
C CYS A 540 7.02 -12.27 0.19
N VAL A 541 6.75 -12.26 1.49
CA VAL A 541 6.00 -13.32 2.18
C VAL A 541 4.53 -12.95 2.20
N TYR A 542 3.67 -13.95 2.07
CA TYR A 542 2.22 -13.81 2.14
C TYR A 542 1.65 -14.90 3.04
N VAL A 543 0.63 -14.54 3.83
CA VAL A 543 -0.08 -15.43 4.75
C VAL A 543 -1.57 -15.18 4.57
N ASP A 544 -2.31 -16.23 4.27
CA ASP A 544 -3.77 -16.27 4.44
C ASP A 544 -4.09 -16.58 5.92
N PRO A 545 -4.87 -15.76 6.64
CA PRO A 545 -5.28 -16.05 8.01
C PRO A 545 -6.04 -17.37 8.20
N MET A 546 -6.63 -17.92 7.13
CA MET A 546 -7.33 -19.21 7.16
C MET A 546 -6.38 -20.41 7.10
N GLN A 547 -5.07 -20.18 6.97
CA GLN A 547 -4.05 -21.19 6.74
C GLN A 547 -3.07 -21.31 7.91
N ASN A 548 -2.28 -22.39 7.92
CA ASN A 548 -1.32 -22.70 8.99
C ASN A 548 0.15 -22.56 8.56
N TYR A 549 0.41 -21.96 7.38
CA TYR A 549 1.76 -21.73 6.88
C TYR A 549 1.84 -20.51 5.94
N PRO A 550 2.97 -19.79 5.89
CA PRO A 550 3.25 -18.79 4.88
C PRO A 550 3.56 -19.41 3.51
N ILE A 551 3.30 -18.63 2.46
CA ILE A 551 3.89 -18.80 1.12
C ILE A 551 4.76 -17.59 0.79
N CYS A 552 5.54 -17.65 -0.29
CA CYS A 552 6.37 -16.51 -0.69
C CYS A 552 6.49 -16.35 -2.21
N PHE A 553 6.66 -15.11 -2.63
CA PHE A 553 6.98 -14.73 -4.00
C PHE A 553 8.42 -14.21 -4.00
N VAL A 554 9.24 -14.66 -4.95
CA VAL A 554 10.66 -14.27 -5.06
C VAL A 554 10.88 -13.65 -6.42
N SER A 555 11.49 -12.47 -6.49
CA SER A 555 12.20 -12.04 -7.70
C SER A 555 13.64 -12.58 -7.60
N PRO A 556 14.03 -13.53 -8.47
CA PRO A 556 15.31 -14.23 -8.34
C PRO A 556 16.44 -13.50 -9.08
N LYS A 557 17.68 -13.74 -8.63
CA LYS A 557 18.89 -13.39 -9.37
C LYS A 557 19.03 -14.29 -10.58
N LEU A 558 18.92 -13.76 -11.81
CA LEU A 558 19.06 -14.55 -13.05
C LEU A 558 20.35 -15.37 -13.04
N LYS A 559 21.52 -14.75 -12.80
CA LYS A 559 22.79 -15.49 -12.79
C LYS A 559 22.76 -16.72 -11.88
N SER A 560 22.25 -16.58 -10.65
CA SER A 560 22.17 -17.68 -9.69
C SER A 560 21.17 -18.77 -10.11
N LEU A 561 20.17 -18.45 -10.93
CA LEU A 561 19.32 -19.45 -11.58
C LEU A 561 20.01 -20.10 -12.79
N THR A 562 20.85 -19.39 -13.54
CA THR A 562 21.65 -19.96 -14.64
C THR A 562 22.71 -20.92 -14.10
N ASP A 563 23.46 -20.52 -13.06
CA ASP A 563 24.42 -21.36 -12.34
C ASP A 563 23.72 -22.65 -11.81
N LEU A 564 22.48 -22.52 -11.33
CA LEU A 564 21.64 -23.66 -10.90
C LEU A 564 21.17 -24.53 -12.09
N ALA A 565 20.75 -23.92 -13.20
CA ALA A 565 20.33 -24.63 -14.41
C ALA A 565 21.48 -25.44 -15.03
N GLU A 566 22.72 -24.94 -14.97
CA GLU A 566 23.92 -25.69 -15.32
C GLU A 566 24.10 -26.92 -14.41
N SER A 567 24.05 -26.73 -13.09
CA SER A 567 24.19 -27.87 -12.14
C SER A 567 23.05 -28.91 -12.23
N LEU A 568 21.89 -28.55 -12.77
CA LEU A 568 20.75 -29.43 -13.05
C LEU A 568 20.72 -29.97 -14.49
N ASN A 569 21.70 -29.67 -15.35
CA ASN A 569 21.75 -30.03 -16.78
C ASN A 569 20.59 -29.47 -17.64
N LEU A 570 19.95 -28.39 -17.19
CA LEU A 570 18.81 -27.73 -17.83
C LEU A 570 19.21 -26.70 -18.91
N VAL A 571 20.50 -26.59 -19.23
CA VAL A 571 21.07 -25.62 -20.20
C VAL A 571 20.42 -25.74 -21.59
N HIS A 572 19.93 -26.93 -21.96
CA HIS A 572 19.20 -27.15 -23.20
C HIS A 572 17.94 -26.27 -23.32
N LEU A 573 17.22 -26.02 -22.22
CA LEU A 573 16.06 -25.13 -22.18
C LEU A 573 16.45 -23.67 -22.47
N LEU A 574 17.64 -23.23 -22.05
CA LEU A 574 18.15 -21.89 -22.34
C LEU A 574 18.49 -21.73 -23.82
N HIS A 575 19.08 -22.74 -24.45
CA HIS A 575 19.31 -22.74 -25.90
C HIS A 575 18.01 -22.75 -26.70
N GLU A 576 17.01 -23.53 -26.28
CA GLU A 576 15.68 -23.56 -26.93
C GLU A 576 14.91 -22.25 -26.72
N ALA A 577 15.04 -21.62 -25.55
CA ALA A 577 14.42 -20.31 -25.28
C ALA A 577 15.06 -19.21 -26.15
N ARG A 578 16.40 -19.17 -26.22
CA ARG A 578 17.15 -18.25 -27.08
C ARG A 578 16.82 -18.44 -28.57
N SER A 579 16.62 -19.68 -29.03
CA SER A 579 16.32 -19.94 -30.46
C SER A 579 14.93 -19.46 -30.91
N LYS A 580 14.03 -19.13 -29.98
CA LYS A 580 12.69 -18.60 -30.24
C LYS A 580 12.63 -17.06 -30.32
N LEU A 581 13.75 -16.37 -30.10
CA LEU A 581 13.84 -14.91 -30.26
C LEU A 581 13.96 -14.50 -31.74
N PRO A 582 13.28 -13.43 -32.17
CA PRO A 582 13.55 -12.78 -33.46
C PRO A 582 15.02 -12.38 -33.64
N ILE A 583 15.52 -12.44 -34.87
CA ILE A 583 16.93 -12.20 -35.23
C ILE A 583 17.41 -10.79 -34.84
N GLU A 584 16.50 -9.83 -34.77
CA GLU A 584 16.80 -8.45 -34.35
C GLU A 584 16.97 -8.33 -32.83
N SER A 585 16.09 -8.95 -32.03
CA SER A 585 16.16 -8.93 -30.57
C SER A 585 17.16 -9.93 -29.98
N MET A 586 17.66 -10.89 -30.76
CA MET A 586 18.86 -11.69 -30.42
C MET A 586 20.12 -10.83 -30.16
N LYS A 587 20.12 -9.54 -30.48
CA LYS A 587 21.23 -8.60 -30.20
C LYS A 587 21.02 -7.74 -28.95
N ASP A 588 19.84 -7.78 -28.33
CA ASP A 588 19.53 -7.03 -27.12
C ASP A 588 19.74 -7.90 -25.86
N PRO A 589 20.68 -7.57 -24.97
CA PRO A 589 20.88 -8.29 -23.71
C PRO A 589 19.63 -8.36 -22.83
N ILE A 590 18.75 -7.33 -22.88
CA ILE A 590 17.56 -7.24 -22.03
C ILE A 590 16.49 -8.23 -22.50
N ALA A 591 16.30 -8.37 -23.81
CA ALA A 591 15.39 -9.35 -24.41
C ALA A 591 15.80 -10.80 -24.08
N ILE A 592 17.12 -11.07 -24.08
CA ILE A 592 17.69 -12.37 -23.70
C ILE A 592 17.42 -12.65 -22.21
N GLU A 593 17.77 -11.72 -21.30
CA GLU A 593 17.51 -11.87 -19.85
C GLU A 593 16.03 -12.13 -19.56
N HIS A 594 15.11 -11.41 -20.21
CA HIS A 594 13.68 -11.60 -20.00
C HIS A 594 13.20 -13.00 -20.38
N VAL A 595 13.64 -13.52 -21.54
CA VAL A 595 13.28 -14.87 -22.02
C VAL A 595 13.88 -15.98 -21.16
N GLU A 596 15.13 -15.81 -20.68
CA GLU A 596 15.76 -16.76 -19.77
C GLU A 596 15.04 -16.81 -18.41
N ARG A 597 14.73 -15.64 -17.81
CA ARG A 597 13.92 -15.56 -16.59
C ARG A 597 12.55 -16.21 -16.78
N ALA A 598 11.89 -15.99 -17.92
CA ALA A 598 10.56 -16.53 -18.20
C ALA A 598 10.50 -18.07 -18.23
N VAL A 599 11.56 -18.74 -18.70
CA VAL A 599 11.64 -20.21 -18.73
C VAL A 599 12.14 -20.79 -17.41
N LEU A 600 13.19 -20.23 -16.82
CA LEU A 600 13.76 -20.77 -15.56
C LEU A 600 12.79 -20.64 -14.38
N CYS A 601 12.06 -19.53 -14.26
CA CYS A 601 11.15 -19.29 -13.13
C CYS A 601 9.94 -20.23 -13.11
N LYS A 602 9.55 -20.79 -14.27
CA LYS A 602 8.41 -21.72 -14.39
C LYS A 602 8.79 -23.20 -14.28
N HIS A 603 10.08 -23.54 -14.20
CA HIS A 603 10.51 -24.95 -14.24
C HIS A 603 10.39 -25.62 -12.85
N PRO A 604 9.62 -26.73 -12.68
CA PRO A 604 9.33 -27.29 -11.37
C PRO A 604 10.55 -27.70 -10.53
N GLN A 605 11.62 -28.19 -11.16
CA GLN A 605 12.86 -28.55 -10.45
C GLN A 605 13.58 -27.32 -9.88
N ILE A 606 13.52 -26.17 -10.56
CA ILE A 606 14.14 -24.92 -10.11
C ILE A 606 13.33 -24.34 -8.94
N ILE A 607 11.99 -24.33 -9.06
CA ILE A 607 11.08 -23.94 -7.98
C ILE A 607 11.35 -24.78 -6.72
N GLN A 608 11.47 -26.11 -6.86
CA GLN A 608 11.75 -27.00 -5.73
C GLN A 608 13.16 -26.81 -5.14
N ALA A 609 14.18 -26.53 -5.97
CA ALA A 609 15.53 -26.25 -5.51
C ALA A 609 15.62 -24.93 -4.71
N VAL A 610 15.00 -23.86 -5.21
CA VAL A 610 14.91 -22.58 -4.49
C VAL A 610 14.11 -22.73 -3.19
N LEU A 611 12.99 -23.46 -3.18
CA LEU A 611 12.23 -23.75 -1.96
C LEU A 611 13.08 -24.47 -0.90
N LYS A 612 13.85 -25.50 -1.30
CA LYS A 612 14.75 -26.22 -0.39
C LYS A 612 15.84 -25.32 0.20
N ASP A 613 16.35 -24.35 -0.56
CA ASP A 613 17.31 -23.37 -0.05
C ASP A 613 16.66 -22.37 0.92
N LEU A 614 15.48 -21.84 0.61
CA LEU A 614 14.72 -20.97 1.52
C LEU A 614 14.43 -21.70 2.85
N GLN A 615 14.00 -22.96 2.79
CA GLN A 615 13.75 -23.79 3.97
C GLN A 615 15.04 -24.17 4.72
N ARG A 616 16.21 -24.17 4.07
CA ARG A 616 17.52 -24.31 4.73
C ARG A 616 17.86 -23.02 5.49
N VAL A 617 17.81 -21.88 4.81
CA VAL A 617 18.09 -20.54 5.39
C VAL A 617 17.16 -20.24 6.56
N ALA A 618 15.87 -20.56 6.47
CA ALA A 618 14.90 -20.39 7.55
C ALA A 618 15.31 -21.10 8.85
N ARG A 619 15.79 -22.35 8.74
CA ARG A 619 16.26 -23.15 9.89
C ARG A 619 17.59 -22.63 10.44
N GLU A 620 18.51 -22.20 9.57
CA GLU A 620 19.77 -21.55 9.97
C GLU A 620 19.53 -20.23 10.73
N LYS A 621 18.49 -19.48 10.35
CA LYS A 621 18.02 -18.26 11.04
C LYS A 621 17.07 -18.50 12.20
N ARG A 622 16.85 -19.75 12.60
CA ARG A 622 16.03 -20.15 13.77
C ARG A 622 14.59 -19.59 13.71
N LEU A 623 14.01 -19.51 12.51
CA LEU A 623 12.56 -19.25 12.37
C LEU A 623 11.76 -20.41 12.97
N SER A 624 10.62 -20.11 13.60
CA SER A 624 9.71 -21.13 14.11
C SER A 624 9.11 -21.95 12.95
N THR A 625 8.68 -23.18 13.20
CA THR A 625 8.13 -24.07 12.15
C THR A 625 6.97 -23.45 11.36
N PHE A 626 6.11 -22.69 12.03
CA PHE A 626 4.99 -21.96 11.43
C PHE A 626 5.40 -20.69 10.65
N GLU A 627 6.64 -20.23 10.79
CA GLU A 627 7.20 -19.10 10.04
C GLU A 627 7.91 -19.53 8.74
N ILE A 628 8.13 -20.84 8.54
CA ILE A 628 8.85 -21.37 7.37
C ILE A 628 7.89 -21.53 6.17
N PRO A 629 8.15 -20.90 5.01
CA PRO A 629 7.30 -21.07 3.85
C PRO A 629 7.30 -22.51 3.32
N GLN A 630 6.11 -23.04 3.09
CA GLN A 630 5.93 -24.39 2.54
C GLN A 630 5.91 -24.40 1.00
N LYS A 631 5.64 -23.25 0.38
CA LYS A 631 5.48 -23.11 -1.07
C LYS A 631 6.05 -21.76 -1.54
N VAL A 632 6.53 -21.68 -2.79
CA VAL A 632 7.14 -20.49 -3.41
C VAL A 632 6.73 -20.33 -4.87
N ALA A 633 6.55 -19.09 -5.32
CA ALA A 633 6.48 -18.72 -6.75
C ALA A 633 7.64 -17.80 -7.13
N LEU A 634 8.13 -17.90 -8.37
CA LEU A 634 9.28 -17.15 -8.88
C LEU A 634 8.85 -16.15 -9.95
N ASP A 635 9.20 -14.88 -9.79
CA ASP A 635 8.82 -13.81 -10.73
C ASP A 635 9.75 -13.74 -11.95
N THR A 636 9.16 -13.77 -13.14
CA THR A 636 9.86 -13.51 -14.40
C THR A 636 10.36 -12.06 -14.48
N ILE A 637 9.75 -11.12 -13.76
CA ILE A 637 10.04 -9.68 -13.78
C ILE A 637 10.86 -9.25 -12.55
N ALA A 638 11.81 -8.31 -12.74
CA ALA A 638 12.56 -7.67 -11.68
C ALA A 638 11.74 -6.57 -10.97
N TRP A 639 11.82 -6.51 -9.63
CA TRP A 639 11.00 -5.58 -8.83
C TRP A 639 11.69 -4.22 -8.66
N THR A 640 11.42 -3.29 -9.57
CA THR A 640 11.98 -1.93 -9.58
C THR A 640 10.92 -0.88 -9.18
N PRO A 641 11.31 0.37 -8.89
CA PRO A 641 10.35 1.46 -8.72
C PRO A 641 9.50 1.66 -9.99
N ASP A 642 10.13 1.52 -11.16
CA ASP A 642 9.50 1.69 -12.48
C ASP A 642 8.45 0.62 -12.78
N THR A 643 8.65 -0.64 -12.34
CA THR A 643 7.61 -1.69 -12.44
C THR A 643 6.51 -1.54 -11.39
N GLY A 644 6.59 -0.54 -10.51
CA GLY A 644 5.56 -0.24 -9.53
C GLY A 644 5.41 -1.27 -8.40
N LEU A 645 6.29 -2.28 -8.31
CA LEU A 645 6.26 -3.34 -7.29
C LEU A 645 7.03 -2.97 -6.02
N VAL A 646 7.95 -2.00 -6.09
CA VAL A 646 8.57 -1.35 -4.93
C VAL A 646 8.43 0.18 -4.97
N THR A 647 8.71 0.83 -3.85
CA THR A 647 8.91 2.29 -3.78
C THR A 647 10.30 2.69 -4.25
N ASP A 648 10.55 3.99 -4.43
CA ASP A 648 11.87 4.54 -4.80
C ASP A 648 12.95 4.21 -3.75
N ALA A 649 12.54 4.05 -2.49
CA ALA A 649 13.35 3.55 -1.38
C ALA A 649 13.46 2.01 -1.32
N LEU A 650 13.10 1.32 -2.41
CA LEU A 650 13.14 -0.14 -2.60
C LEU A 650 12.32 -0.97 -1.59
N LYS A 651 11.27 -0.38 -0.99
CA LYS A 651 10.37 -1.10 -0.07
C LYS A 651 9.23 -1.77 -0.84
N LEU A 652 8.85 -2.98 -0.42
CA LEU A 652 7.78 -3.78 -1.05
C LEU A 652 6.43 -3.06 -1.02
N LYS A 653 5.74 -3.01 -2.16
CA LYS A 653 4.33 -2.59 -2.23
C LYS A 653 3.45 -3.84 -2.13
N ARG A 654 3.23 -4.34 -0.90
CA ARG A 654 2.52 -5.62 -0.63
C ARG A 654 1.23 -5.78 -1.44
N PHE A 655 0.38 -4.76 -1.48
CA PHE A 655 -0.88 -4.78 -2.23
C PHE A 655 -0.66 -5.06 -3.73
N ASN A 656 0.25 -4.32 -4.38
CA ASN A 656 0.56 -4.49 -5.80
C ASN A 656 1.13 -5.90 -6.09
N LEU A 657 1.91 -6.46 -5.15
CA LEU A 657 2.44 -7.82 -5.24
C LEU A 657 1.32 -8.87 -5.05
N GLN A 658 0.41 -8.67 -4.09
CA GLN A 658 -0.78 -9.53 -3.92
C GLN A 658 -1.66 -9.53 -5.17
N THR A 659 -1.97 -8.35 -5.74
CA THR A 659 -2.72 -8.25 -7.00
C THR A 659 -1.99 -8.91 -8.17
N ARG A 660 -0.65 -8.84 -8.22
CA ARG A 660 0.17 -9.50 -9.24
C ARG A 660 0.14 -11.02 -9.14
N PHE A 661 0.21 -11.56 -7.93
CA PHE A 661 0.29 -12.99 -7.64
C PHE A 661 -1.05 -13.62 -7.22
N GLN A 662 -2.18 -12.98 -7.52
CA GLN A 662 -3.50 -13.45 -7.06
C GLN A 662 -3.82 -14.87 -7.53
N HIS A 663 -3.46 -15.20 -8.79
CA HIS A 663 -3.64 -16.55 -9.35
C HIS A 663 -2.73 -17.56 -8.63
N GLU A 664 -1.46 -17.23 -8.43
CA GLU A 664 -0.50 -18.07 -7.73
C GLU A 664 -0.86 -18.24 -6.24
N ILE A 665 -1.41 -17.23 -5.58
CA ILE A 665 -1.93 -17.34 -4.19
C ILE A 665 -3.00 -18.43 -4.13
N GLU A 666 -3.96 -18.39 -5.06
CA GLU A 666 -5.04 -19.36 -5.15
C GLU A 666 -4.51 -20.78 -5.46
N GLU A 667 -3.65 -20.94 -6.47
CA GLU A 667 -3.05 -22.24 -6.80
C GLU A 667 -2.19 -22.84 -5.67
N LEU A 668 -1.50 -21.99 -4.89
CA LEU A 668 -0.64 -22.44 -3.80
C LEU A 668 -1.45 -22.82 -2.55
N TYR A 669 -2.52 -22.11 -2.21
CA TYR A 669 -3.32 -22.40 -1.00
C TYR A 669 -4.51 -23.35 -1.19
N GLN A 670 -5.08 -23.54 -2.39
CA GLN A 670 -6.28 -24.37 -2.63
C GLN A 670 -6.14 -25.89 -2.36
N LYS A 671 -5.05 -26.36 -1.72
CA LYS A 671 -4.75 -27.80 -1.56
C LYS A 671 -4.97 -28.38 -0.15
N ASP A 672 -5.30 -27.59 0.87
CA ASP A 672 -5.26 -28.06 2.27
C ASP A 672 -6.54 -27.78 3.11
N THR A 673 -7.30 -28.85 3.40
CA THR A 673 -8.16 -29.14 4.60
C THR A 673 -9.53 -28.42 4.83
N ARG A 674 -10.47 -29.10 5.54
CA ARG A 674 -11.80 -28.64 6.05
C ARG A 674 -12.22 -29.38 7.34
N ALA A 675 -13.15 -28.82 8.16
CA ALA A 675 -13.76 -29.45 9.35
C ALA A 675 -15.19 -28.89 9.66
N TYR A 676 -15.94 -29.46 10.63
CA TYR A 676 -17.38 -29.16 10.87
C TYR A 676 -17.83 -29.19 12.36
N GLY A 677 -18.87 -28.43 12.72
CA GLY A 677 -19.54 -28.48 14.04
C GLY A 677 -20.86 -27.68 14.10
N LEU A 678 -21.69 -27.95 15.12
CA LEU A 678 -23.01 -27.31 15.38
C LEU A 678 -23.06 -26.65 16.77
N THR A 679 -23.91 -25.62 16.91
CA THR A 679 -24.05 -24.78 18.12
C THR A 679 -24.63 -25.53 19.33
N GLU A 680 -25.49 -26.52 19.07
CA GLU A 680 -26.30 -27.23 20.06
C GLU A 680 -25.52 -28.35 20.77
N SER A 681 -24.31 -28.63 20.28
CA SER A 681 -23.27 -29.49 20.86
C SER A 681 -22.09 -28.63 21.31
N CYS A 682 -21.72 -28.69 22.59
CA CYS A 682 -20.69 -27.79 23.16
C CYS A 682 -19.23 -28.10 22.75
N SER A 683 -19.02 -28.92 21.71
CA SER A 683 -17.72 -29.29 21.16
C SER A 683 -17.85 -29.86 19.75
N THR A 684 -16.80 -29.74 18.92
CA THR A 684 -16.71 -30.30 17.56
C THR A 684 -17.14 -31.77 17.50
N GLY A 685 -18.10 -32.10 16.63
CA GLY A 685 -18.76 -33.41 16.60
C GLY A 685 -17.96 -34.52 15.92
N THR A 686 -17.19 -34.17 14.90
CA THR A 686 -16.29 -35.07 14.17
C THR A 686 -14.91 -34.42 14.03
N LEU A 687 -13.86 -35.23 14.07
CA LEU A 687 -12.47 -34.82 13.89
C LEU A 687 -11.80 -35.75 12.86
N MET A 688 -10.93 -35.18 12.03
CA MET A 688 -10.19 -35.93 11.01
C MET A 688 -8.72 -36.04 11.44
N GLU A 689 -8.20 -37.27 11.51
CA GLU A 689 -6.79 -37.50 11.80
C GLU A 689 -5.94 -37.26 10.53
N CYS A 690 -4.79 -36.61 10.68
CA CYS A 690 -4.10 -35.98 9.55
C CYS A 690 -3.26 -37.00 8.75
N GLY A 691 -3.88 -37.66 7.78
CA GLY A 691 -3.20 -38.57 6.85
C GLY A 691 -3.96 -38.97 5.58
N ASP A 692 -5.30 -38.97 5.59
CA ASP A 692 -6.10 -39.45 4.45
C ASP A 692 -6.59 -38.29 3.56
N LEU A 693 -6.08 -38.21 2.32
CA LEU A 693 -6.27 -37.08 1.39
C LEU A 693 -7.56 -37.18 0.55
N ARG A 694 -8.72 -37.34 1.21
CA ARG A 694 -10.03 -37.47 0.53
C ARG A 694 -10.95 -36.28 0.83
N CYS A 695 -11.15 -35.43 -0.18
CA CYS A 695 -12.03 -34.26 -0.10
C CYS A 695 -13.49 -34.64 0.22
N ASN A 696 -14.25 -33.69 0.78
CA ASN A 696 -15.66 -33.78 1.23
C ASN A 696 -15.98 -34.64 2.46
N HIS A 697 -15.02 -35.36 3.06
CA HIS A 697 -15.24 -36.09 4.31
C HIS A 697 -15.08 -35.14 5.51
N SER A 698 -15.99 -35.18 6.48
CA SER A 698 -16.01 -34.30 7.68
C SER A 698 -15.33 -34.92 8.91
N GLY A 699 -14.58 -36.01 8.73
CA GLY A 699 -13.87 -36.73 9.79
C GLY A 699 -14.66 -37.87 10.43
N ALA A 700 -14.05 -38.50 11.43
CA ALA A 700 -14.63 -39.56 12.25
C ALA A 700 -15.29 -38.98 13.51
N PRO A 701 -16.25 -39.67 14.16
CA PRO A 701 -16.89 -39.21 15.40
C PRO A 701 -15.87 -38.90 16.52
N ALA A 702 -16.03 -37.76 17.18
CA ALA A 702 -15.25 -37.45 18.39
C ALA A 702 -15.61 -38.45 19.50
N SER A 703 -14.62 -39.03 20.19
CA SER A 703 -14.79 -40.17 21.10
C SER A 703 -15.69 -39.95 22.33
N THR A 704 -16.11 -38.70 22.58
CA THR A 704 -17.06 -38.30 23.63
C THR A 704 -18.51 -38.20 23.15
N LEU A 705 -18.76 -38.44 21.86
CA LEU A 705 -20.05 -38.38 21.18
C LEU A 705 -20.33 -39.69 20.41
N GLN A 706 -21.61 -40.04 20.34
CA GLN A 706 -22.13 -41.10 19.50
C GLN A 706 -22.94 -40.48 18.36
N ILE A 707 -22.82 -41.04 17.15
CA ILE A 707 -23.48 -40.55 15.94
C ILE A 707 -24.26 -41.69 15.29
N ARG A 708 -25.48 -41.42 14.83
CA ARG A 708 -26.36 -42.37 14.13
C ARG A 708 -27.04 -41.66 12.96
N LEU A 709 -27.31 -42.37 11.86
CA LEU A 709 -28.15 -41.85 10.76
C LEU A 709 -29.59 -42.34 10.89
N ARG A 710 -30.55 -41.49 10.52
CA ARG A 710 -32.00 -41.77 10.51
C ARG A 710 -32.58 -41.66 9.11
N ALA A 711 -33.48 -42.56 8.75
CA ALA A 711 -34.18 -42.55 7.47
C ALA A 711 -35.03 -41.29 7.29
N TRP A 712 -34.96 -40.67 6.10
CA TRP A 712 -35.84 -39.60 5.70
C TRP A 712 -36.47 -39.88 4.31
N PRO A 713 -37.57 -40.66 4.27
CA PRO A 713 -38.16 -41.10 3.00
C PRO A 713 -38.71 -39.97 2.12
N GLU A 714 -39.17 -38.86 2.72
CA GLU A 714 -39.77 -37.72 1.99
C GLU A 714 -38.75 -37.02 1.07
N GLY A 715 -37.45 -37.11 1.39
CA GLY A 715 -36.35 -36.65 0.56
C GLY A 715 -35.62 -37.76 -0.20
N GLY A 716 -36.09 -39.00 -0.12
CA GLY A 716 -35.48 -40.15 -0.79
C GLY A 716 -34.16 -40.66 -0.19
N TYR A 717 -33.90 -40.43 1.10
CA TYR A 717 -32.64 -40.81 1.77
C TYR A 717 -32.85 -41.91 2.84
N SER A 718 -32.08 -43.01 2.76
CA SER A 718 -32.14 -44.14 3.70
C SER A 718 -30.76 -44.55 4.25
N PRO A 719 -30.62 -44.80 5.57
CA PRO A 719 -29.39 -45.31 6.18
C PRO A 719 -29.10 -46.77 5.81
N TYR A 720 -29.94 -47.37 4.98
CA TYR A 720 -29.75 -48.69 4.37
C TYR A 720 -29.39 -48.61 2.88
N ASP A 721 -29.26 -47.39 2.32
CA ASP A 721 -28.80 -47.19 0.94
C ASP A 721 -27.37 -47.70 0.77
N THR A 722 -27.13 -48.43 -0.33
CA THR A 722 -25.81 -48.97 -0.67
C THR A 722 -25.31 -48.38 -1.99
N PRO A 723 -23.98 -48.19 -2.18
CA PRO A 723 -22.89 -48.52 -1.25
C PRO A 723 -22.64 -47.50 -0.12
N SER A 724 -23.43 -46.42 -0.04
CA SER A 724 -23.19 -45.32 0.91
C SER A 724 -24.49 -44.89 1.62
N PRO A 725 -24.68 -45.29 2.90
CA PRO A 725 -25.82 -44.92 3.74
C PRO A 725 -26.06 -43.41 3.82
N ARG A 726 -27.31 -42.97 3.70
CA ARG A 726 -27.69 -41.55 3.72
C ARG A 726 -28.88 -41.26 4.64
N GLY A 727 -28.82 -40.21 5.43
CA GLY A 727 -29.94 -39.88 6.33
C GLY A 727 -29.73 -38.63 7.18
N GLU A 728 -30.74 -38.29 7.97
CA GLU A 728 -30.65 -37.24 8.99
C GLU A 728 -29.61 -37.65 10.04
N ILE A 729 -28.68 -36.75 10.37
CA ILE A 729 -27.65 -37.01 11.39
C ILE A 729 -28.25 -36.83 12.80
N LEU A 730 -28.08 -37.84 13.65
CA LEU A 730 -28.42 -37.82 15.07
C LEU A 730 -27.16 -37.84 15.94
N LEU A 731 -27.13 -37.05 17.03
CA LEU A 731 -26.01 -36.94 17.97
C LEU A 731 -26.42 -37.28 19.40
N SER A 732 -25.59 -38.01 20.15
CA SER A 732 -25.77 -38.30 21.58
C SER A 732 -24.44 -38.21 22.33
N GLY A 733 -24.47 -37.90 23.63
CA GLY A 733 -23.29 -37.86 24.50
C GLY A 733 -23.29 -36.71 25.50
N LYS A 734 -22.25 -36.67 26.34
CA LYS A 734 -22.10 -35.63 27.40
C LYS A 734 -22.07 -34.18 26.88
N PRO A 735 -21.56 -33.86 25.67
CA PRO A 735 -21.59 -32.50 25.12
C PRO A 735 -22.94 -32.04 24.54
N VAL A 736 -23.97 -32.89 24.49
CA VAL A 736 -25.26 -32.55 23.86
C VAL A 736 -26.16 -31.78 24.84
N SER A 737 -26.67 -30.63 24.39
CA SER A 737 -27.50 -29.73 25.21
C SER A 737 -28.83 -30.37 25.69
N ARG A 738 -29.35 -29.88 26.82
CA ARG A 738 -30.53 -30.45 27.51
C ARG A 738 -31.88 -30.07 26.90
N GLY A 739 -31.90 -29.30 25.81
CA GLY A 739 -33.12 -28.79 25.17
C GLY A 739 -33.16 -27.27 25.10
N TYR A 740 -34.18 -26.74 24.43
CA TYR A 740 -34.39 -25.30 24.24
C TYR A 740 -35.15 -24.69 25.43
N TYR A 741 -34.60 -23.60 25.99
CA TYR A 741 -35.14 -22.98 27.19
C TYR A 741 -36.57 -22.45 26.97
N LYS A 742 -37.51 -22.87 27.85
CA LYS A 742 -38.95 -22.57 27.78
C LYS A 742 -39.69 -23.03 26.51
N GLN A 743 -39.09 -23.87 25.66
CA GLN A 743 -39.73 -24.41 24.45
C GLN A 743 -39.83 -25.95 24.53
N PRO A 744 -40.79 -26.49 25.31
CA PRO A 744 -40.89 -27.93 25.55
C PRO A 744 -41.27 -28.72 24.30
N GLU A 745 -42.16 -28.20 23.45
CA GLU A 745 -42.60 -28.85 22.22
C GLU A 745 -41.47 -28.95 21.19
N LEU A 746 -40.74 -27.86 20.96
CA LEU A 746 -39.56 -27.86 20.08
C LEU A 746 -38.47 -28.80 20.63
N THR A 747 -38.28 -28.81 21.95
CA THR A 747 -37.35 -29.74 22.61
C THR A 747 -37.76 -31.20 22.43
N ALA A 748 -39.05 -31.53 22.53
CA ALA A 748 -39.55 -32.90 22.35
C ALA A 748 -39.50 -33.36 20.88
N ARG A 749 -39.61 -32.41 19.92
CA ARG A 749 -39.47 -32.69 18.49
C ARG A 749 -38.01 -32.94 18.09
N ASP A 750 -37.09 -32.11 18.58
CA ASP A 750 -35.69 -32.10 18.14
C ASP A 750 -34.77 -32.95 19.02
N PHE A 751 -35.20 -33.34 20.23
CA PHE A 751 -34.45 -34.24 21.10
C PHE A 751 -35.30 -35.46 21.52
N ILE A 752 -35.02 -36.60 20.90
CA ILE A 752 -35.72 -37.87 21.13
C ILE A 752 -34.99 -38.75 22.16
N THR A 753 -35.69 -39.72 22.75
CA THR A 753 -35.08 -40.74 23.63
C THR A 753 -35.39 -42.13 23.09
N ASP A 754 -34.37 -42.98 22.99
CA ASP A 754 -34.46 -44.34 22.45
C ASP A 754 -34.90 -45.34 23.54
N GLN A 755 -35.23 -46.57 23.14
CA GLN A 755 -35.79 -47.61 24.03
C GLN A 755 -34.84 -47.99 25.17
N ASP A 756 -33.52 -47.92 24.94
CA ASP A 756 -32.47 -48.10 25.96
C ASP A 756 -32.27 -46.88 26.88
N GLY A 757 -33.18 -45.91 26.88
CA GLY A 757 -33.12 -44.68 27.69
C GLY A 757 -32.08 -43.65 27.23
N THR A 758 -31.42 -43.87 26.09
CA THR A 758 -30.38 -42.96 25.56
C THR A 758 -31.01 -41.82 24.76
N ARG A 759 -30.65 -40.57 25.08
CA ARG A 759 -31.20 -39.35 24.46
C ARG A 759 -30.35 -38.86 23.29
N TRP A 760 -31.00 -38.54 22.17
CA TRP A 760 -30.41 -38.10 20.91
C TRP A 760 -30.93 -36.72 20.49
N PHE A 761 -30.13 -35.97 19.73
CA PHE A 761 -30.48 -34.71 19.08
C PHE A 761 -30.58 -34.90 17.56
N CYS A 762 -31.66 -34.41 16.95
CA CYS A 762 -31.93 -34.43 15.51
C CYS A 762 -31.39 -33.13 14.87
N THR A 763 -30.45 -33.24 13.93
CA THR A 763 -29.77 -32.05 13.38
C THR A 763 -30.47 -31.38 12.20
N GLY A 764 -31.38 -32.08 11.50
CA GLY A 764 -31.99 -31.61 10.25
C GLY A 764 -31.06 -31.59 9.02
N ASP A 765 -29.77 -31.93 9.20
CA ASP A 765 -28.77 -32.00 8.14
C ASP A 765 -28.65 -33.43 7.59
N ILE A 766 -28.53 -33.56 6.26
CA ILE A 766 -28.47 -34.85 5.59
C ILE A 766 -27.01 -35.27 5.41
N GLY A 767 -26.65 -36.33 6.14
CA GLY A 767 -25.34 -36.96 6.11
C GLY A 767 -25.30 -38.19 5.22
N LEU A 768 -24.16 -38.41 4.58
CA LEU A 768 -23.73 -39.65 3.94
C LEU A 768 -22.58 -40.24 4.75
N MET A 769 -22.72 -41.49 5.19
CA MET A 769 -21.65 -42.24 5.85
C MET A 769 -20.82 -43.00 4.81
N HIS A 770 -19.51 -42.87 4.88
CA HIS A 770 -18.57 -43.56 4.00
C HIS A 770 -18.18 -44.94 4.58
N THR A 771 -17.65 -45.81 3.72
CA THR A 771 -17.29 -47.19 4.10
C THR A 771 -16.09 -47.29 5.05
N ASP A 772 -15.34 -46.21 5.24
CA ASP A 772 -14.30 -46.06 6.27
C ASP A 772 -14.82 -45.50 7.61
N GLY A 773 -16.13 -45.25 7.72
CA GLY A 773 -16.76 -44.74 8.95
C GLY A 773 -16.67 -43.22 9.13
N SER A 774 -16.16 -42.49 8.15
CA SER A 774 -16.22 -41.02 8.13
C SER A 774 -17.57 -40.52 7.58
N LEU A 775 -17.99 -39.33 8.03
CA LEU A 775 -19.29 -38.72 7.71
C LEU A 775 -19.11 -37.52 6.78
N SER A 776 -20.01 -37.30 5.81
CA SER A 776 -20.05 -36.08 4.99
C SER A 776 -21.45 -35.50 4.92
N ILE A 777 -21.60 -34.18 4.91
CA ILE A 777 -22.92 -33.52 4.77
C ILE A 777 -23.13 -33.15 3.30
N ILE A 778 -24.29 -33.54 2.77
CA ILE A 778 -24.62 -33.43 1.34
C ILE A 778 -25.79 -32.48 1.05
N ASP A 779 -26.73 -32.31 1.98
CA ASP A 779 -27.96 -31.54 1.71
C ASP A 779 -28.65 -31.00 2.98
N ARG A 780 -29.60 -30.08 2.79
CA ARG A 780 -30.45 -29.51 3.86
C ARG A 780 -31.93 -29.56 3.49
N LYS A 781 -32.75 -30.15 4.38
CA LYS A 781 -34.20 -30.42 4.20
C LYS A 781 -35.08 -29.22 3.81
N LYS A 782 -34.58 -27.98 3.88
CA LYS A 782 -35.35 -26.73 3.72
C LYS A 782 -35.02 -25.89 2.47
N ASP A 783 -33.99 -26.26 1.70
CA ASP A 783 -33.42 -25.39 0.64
C ASP A 783 -33.63 -25.94 -0.80
N LEU A 784 -34.52 -26.94 -0.97
CA LEU A 784 -34.85 -27.61 -2.23
C LEU A 784 -36.29 -27.32 -2.69
N VAL A 785 -36.48 -26.99 -3.98
CA VAL A 785 -37.79 -26.68 -4.59
C VAL A 785 -38.00 -27.53 -5.85
N LYS A 786 -39.25 -27.84 -6.21
CA LYS A 786 -39.61 -28.66 -7.38
C LYS A 786 -40.31 -27.84 -8.46
N LEU A 787 -39.92 -28.04 -9.72
CA LEU A 787 -40.54 -27.46 -10.93
C LEU A 787 -41.73 -28.29 -11.43
N GLN A 788 -42.58 -27.67 -12.26
CA GLN A 788 -43.73 -28.33 -12.90
C GLN A 788 -43.30 -29.54 -13.76
N ALA A 789 -42.16 -29.44 -14.47
CA ALA A 789 -41.55 -30.53 -15.23
C ALA A 789 -41.10 -31.75 -14.39
N GLY A 790 -41.14 -31.65 -13.05
CA GLY A 790 -40.81 -32.73 -12.11
C GLY A 790 -39.41 -32.68 -11.52
N GLU A 791 -38.54 -31.81 -12.06
CA GLU A 791 -37.14 -31.64 -11.66
C GLU A 791 -37.01 -30.81 -10.36
N TYR A 792 -35.94 -31.03 -9.59
CA TYR A 792 -35.65 -30.28 -8.36
C TYR A 792 -34.52 -29.28 -8.57
N VAL A 793 -34.72 -28.05 -8.10
CA VAL A 793 -33.74 -26.96 -8.12
C VAL A 793 -33.29 -26.67 -6.69
N SER A 794 -31.97 -26.69 -6.47
CA SER A 794 -31.35 -26.16 -5.26
C SER A 794 -31.11 -24.66 -5.44
N LEU A 795 -31.90 -23.82 -4.78
CA LEU A 795 -31.84 -22.36 -4.99
C LEU A 795 -30.44 -21.82 -4.65
N SER A 796 -29.87 -22.27 -3.53
CA SER A 796 -28.54 -21.88 -3.06
C SER A 796 -27.41 -22.26 -4.03
N LYS A 797 -27.54 -23.38 -4.77
CA LYS A 797 -26.59 -23.78 -5.83
C LYS A 797 -26.61 -22.77 -6.98
N VAL A 798 -27.81 -22.40 -7.45
CA VAL A 798 -27.98 -21.47 -8.58
C VAL A 798 -27.51 -20.07 -8.19
N GLU A 799 -27.83 -19.59 -6.99
CA GLU A 799 -27.38 -18.29 -6.47
C GLU A 799 -25.86 -18.19 -6.36
N MET A 800 -25.18 -19.22 -5.84
CA MET A 800 -23.71 -19.26 -5.76
C MET A 800 -23.01 -19.27 -7.13
N ALA A 801 -23.69 -19.77 -8.17
CA ALA A 801 -23.19 -19.75 -9.54
C ALA A 801 -23.43 -18.39 -10.22
N LEU A 802 -24.63 -17.83 -10.10
CA LEU A 802 -25.04 -16.57 -10.74
C LEU A 802 -24.46 -15.32 -10.06
N GLY A 803 -24.21 -15.37 -8.75
CA GLY A 803 -23.55 -14.29 -7.98
C GLY A 803 -22.11 -13.97 -8.40
N GLN A 804 -21.58 -14.68 -9.40
CA GLN A 804 -20.29 -14.40 -10.05
C GLN A 804 -20.42 -13.55 -11.32
N SER A 805 -21.64 -13.10 -11.67
CA SER A 805 -21.86 -12.05 -12.68
C SER A 805 -21.34 -10.70 -12.19
N VAL A 806 -20.96 -9.85 -13.15
CA VAL A 806 -20.38 -8.52 -12.88
C VAL A 806 -21.45 -7.54 -12.38
N TYR A 807 -22.72 -7.75 -12.75
CA TYR A 807 -23.91 -6.92 -12.48
C TYR A 807 -24.74 -7.41 -11.28
N VAL A 808 -24.11 -8.09 -10.32
CA VAL A 808 -24.78 -8.69 -9.16
C VAL A 808 -24.01 -8.37 -7.89
N GLU A 809 -24.60 -7.63 -6.96
CA GLU A 809 -24.12 -7.55 -5.58
C GLU A 809 -24.66 -8.73 -4.77
N GLN A 810 -25.99 -8.89 -4.81
CA GLN A 810 -26.73 -9.96 -4.17
C GLN A 810 -27.82 -10.46 -5.13
N ILE A 811 -28.07 -11.77 -5.14
CA ILE A 811 -29.09 -12.38 -6.00
C ILE A 811 -29.95 -13.33 -5.20
N CYS A 812 -31.27 -13.25 -5.40
CA CYS A 812 -32.23 -14.22 -4.90
C CYS A 812 -32.91 -14.87 -6.10
N VAL A 813 -32.80 -16.20 -6.20
CA VAL A 813 -33.49 -17.00 -7.21
C VAL A 813 -34.88 -17.33 -6.68
N TYR A 814 -35.89 -17.09 -7.50
CA TYR A 814 -37.28 -17.46 -7.24
C TYR A 814 -37.79 -18.43 -8.30
N VAL A 815 -38.61 -19.38 -7.85
CA VAL A 815 -39.25 -20.41 -8.67
C VAL A 815 -40.69 -20.52 -8.21
N ASP A 816 -41.63 -20.22 -9.10
CA ASP A 816 -42.99 -20.70 -8.96
C ASP A 816 -43.03 -22.20 -9.37
N PRO A 817 -43.49 -23.13 -8.50
CA PRO A 817 -43.63 -24.55 -8.85
C PRO A 817 -44.54 -24.83 -10.07
N MET A 818 -45.40 -23.89 -10.47
CA MET A 818 -46.23 -23.98 -11.68
C MET A 818 -45.52 -23.54 -12.95
N GLN A 819 -44.27 -23.07 -12.87
CA GLN A 819 -43.47 -22.58 -13.98
C GLN A 819 -42.27 -23.49 -14.26
N ASN A 820 -41.73 -23.39 -15.47
CA ASN A 820 -40.63 -24.23 -15.96
C ASN A 820 -39.28 -23.50 -16.06
N TYR A 821 -39.17 -22.31 -15.46
CA TYR A 821 -37.92 -21.55 -15.36
C TYR A 821 -37.88 -20.68 -14.10
N PRO A 822 -36.70 -20.52 -13.47
CA PRO A 822 -36.49 -19.53 -12.43
C PRO A 822 -36.54 -18.10 -12.98
N ILE A 823 -36.94 -17.18 -12.12
CA ILE A 823 -36.64 -15.76 -12.26
C ILE A 823 -35.66 -15.34 -11.16
N CYS A 824 -34.96 -14.24 -11.39
CA CYS A 824 -34.00 -13.71 -10.41
C CYS A 824 -34.39 -12.30 -10.00
N PHE A 825 -34.28 -12.02 -8.70
CA PHE A 825 -34.20 -10.67 -8.17
C PHE A 825 -32.72 -10.38 -7.93
N VAL A 826 -32.24 -9.24 -8.40
CA VAL A 826 -30.85 -8.82 -8.25
C VAL A 826 -30.80 -7.48 -7.53
N SER A 827 -30.05 -7.43 -6.43
CA SER A 827 -29.47 -6.17 -5.95
C SER A 827 -28.13 -5.98 -6.68
N PRO A 828 -27.93 -4.87 -7.42
CA PRO A 828 -26.73 -4.63 -8.24
C PRO A 828 -25.54 -3.97 -7.45
N LYS A 829 -24.29 -3.88 -7.99
CA LYS A 829 -22.99 -3.26 -7.48
C LYS A 829 -22.44 -1.95 -8.17
N LEU A 830 -22.12 -0.83 -7.50
CA LEU A 830 -21.98 0.54 -8.08
C LEU A 830 -21.38 0.64 -9.48
N LYS A 831 -20.24 0.07 -9.84
CA LYS A 831 -19.73 0.28 -11.21
C LYS A 831 -20.76 -0.14 -12.30
N SER A 832 -21.30 -1.34 -12.17
CA SER A 832 -21.76 -2.14 -13.30
C SER A 832 -23.01 -1.67 -14.11
N LEU A 833 -24.03 -0.94 -13.60
CA LEU A 833 -25.18 -0.53 -14.45
C LEU A 833 -24.95 0.82 -15.11
N THR A 834 -24.07 1.74 -14.67
CA THR A 834 -23.53 2.69 -15.67
C THR A 834 -22.41 2.12 -16.48
N ASP A 835 -21.60 1.13 -16.06
CA ASP A 835 -20.76 0.44 -17.05
C ASP A 835 -21.60 0.02 -18.28
N LEU A 836 -22.84 -0.39 -18.02
CA LEU A 836 -23.84 -0.77 -19.00
C LEU A 836 -24.65 0.41 -19.58
N ALA A 837 -25.25 1.28 -18.78
CA ALA A 837 -26.09 2.40 -19.22
C ALA A 837 -25.28 3.48 -19.92
N GLU A 838 -24.04 3.70 -19.46
CA GLU A 838 -23.04 4.41 -20.23
C GLU A 838 -22.76 3.69 -21.53
N SER A 839 -22.29 2.43 -21.57
CA SER A 839 -22.02 1.74 -22.85
C SER A 839 -23.21 1.65 -23.84
N LEU A 840 -24.45 1.80 -23.36
CA LEU A 840 -25.69 1.88 -24.14
C LEU A 840 -26.13 3.32 -24.52
N ASN A 841 -25.38 4.37 -24.17
CA ASN A 841 -25.71 5.81 -24.32
C ASN A 841 -27.01 6.28 -23.59
N LEU A 842 -27.44 5.54 -22.57
CA LEU A 842 -28.62 5.82 -21.75
C LEU A 842 -28.38 6.88 -20.68
N VAL A 843 -27.14 7.36 -20.55
CA VAL A 843 -26.70 8.31 -19.52
C VAL A 843 -27.56 9.57 -19.42
N HIS A 844 -28.14 10.02 -20.53
CA HIS A 844 -29.07 11.15 -20.56
C HIS A 844 -30.21 11.03 -19.53
N LEU A 845 -30.74 9.82 -19.32
CA LEU A 845 -31.78 9.53 -18.31
C LEU A 845 -31.33 9.91 -16.90
N LEU A 846 -30.03 9.81 -16.62
CA LEU A 846 -29.41 10.04 -15.31
C LEU A 846 -29.15 11.51 -15.05
N HIS A 847 -28.84 12.28 -16.10
CA HIS A 847 -28.89 13.73 -16.01
C HIS A 847 -30.31 14.27 -15.84
N GLU A 848 -31.34 13.62 -16.41
CA GLU A 848 -32.73 13.96 -16.16
C GLU A 848 -33.20 13.54 -14.75
N ALA A 849 -32.73 12.39 -14.25
CA ALA A 849 -33.04 11.90 -12.93
C ALA A 849 -32.40 12.80 -11.85
N ARG A 850 -31.06 12.98 -11.91
CA ARG A 850 -30.30 13.86 -11.00
C ARG A 850 -30.81 15.32 -10.97
N SER A 851 -31.46 15.82 -12.03
CA SER A 851 -31.96 17.21 -12.05
C SER A 851 -33.27 17.42 -11.29
N LYS A 852 -33.97 16.35 -10.90
CA LYS A 852 -35.25 16.40 -10.16
C LYS A 852 -35.09 16.41 -8.64
N LEU A 853 -33.86 16.30 -8.13
CA LEU A 853 -33.56 16.33 -6.69
C LEU A 853 -33.57 17.76 -6.12
N PRO A 854 -34.04 17.96 -4.86
CA PRO A 854 -33.90 19.24 -4.17
C PRO A 854 -32.44 19.65 -3.96
N ILE A 855 -32.17 20.96 -3.99
CA ILE A 855 -30.82 21.54 -3.94
C ILE A 855 -30.06 21.18 -2.65
N GLU A 856 -30.76 20.94 -1.54
CA GLU A 856 -30.15 20.48 -0.28
C GLU A 856 -29.77 18.99 -0.34
N SER A 857 -30.62 18.16 -0.96
CA SER A 857 -30.38 16.72 -1.19
C SER A 857 -29.31 16.45 -2.25
N MET A 858 -29.06 17.38 -3.18
CA MET A 858 -27.98 17.29 -4.19
C MET A 858 -26.55 17.26 -3.61
N LYS A 859 -26.38 17.39 -2.30
CA LYS A 859 -25.09 17.20 -1.60
C LYS A 859 -24.97 15.88 -0.85
N ASP A 860 -26.04 15.09 -0.81
CA ASP A 860 -26.09 13.85 -0.06
C ASP A 860 -25.79 12.64 -0.97
N PRO A 861 -24.63 11.98 -0.79
CA PRO A 861 -24.35 10.67 -1.36
C PRO A 861 -25.05 9.54 -0.56
N ILE A 862 -26.32 9.76 -0.17
CA ILE A 862 -27.35 8.74 0.11
C ILE A 862 -28.65 9.03 -0.69
N ALA A 863 -28.76 10.20 -1.35
CA ALA A 863 -29.91 10.59 -2.19
C ALA A 863 -29.68 10.40 -3.72
N ILE A 864 -28.55 10.89 -4.24
CA ILE A 864 -28.26 10.98 -5.69
C ILE A 864 -28.47 9.64 -6.42
N GLU A 865 -27.82 8.61 -5.90
CA GLU A 865 -27.75 7.27 -6.44
C GLU A 865 -29.09 6.52 -6.28
N HIS A 866 -30.04 6.98 -5.43
CA HIS A 866 -31.36 6.33 -5.40
C HIS A 866 -32.08 6.52 -6.72
N VAL A 867 -32.08 7.77 -7.13
CA VAL A 867 -32.70 8.27 -8.34
C VAL A 867 -32.04 7.63 -9.57
N GLU A 868 -30.87 7.01 -9.38
CA GLU A 868 -30.16 6.16 -10.31
C GLU A 868 -30.64 4.68 -10.27
N ARG A 869 -30.80 3.99 -9.11
CA ARG A 869 -31.47 2.65 -9.12
C ARG A 869 -32.91 2.78 -9.63
N ALA A 870 -33.63 3.81 -9.22
CA ALA A 870 -35.00 4.07 -9.66
C ALA A 870 -35.16 4.15 -11.19
N VAL A 871 -34.13 4.61 -11.91
CA VAL A 871 -34.16 4.82 -13.37
C VAL A 871 -33.46 3.71 -14.15
N LEU A 872 -32.26 3.26 -13.74
CA LEU A 872 -31.55 2.20 -14.47
C LEU A 872 -32.18 0.82 -14.28
N CYS A 873 -32.54 0.45 -13.05
CA CYS A 873 -33.12 -0.86 -12.75
C CYS A 873 -34.48 -1.07 -13.43
N LYS A 874 -35.15 0.01 -13.85
CA LYS A 874 -36.42 -0.01 -14.60
C LYS A 874 -36.25 0.13 -16.12
N HIS A 875 -35.04 0.35 -16.64
CA HIS A 875 -34.85 0.56 -18.08
C HIS A 875 -34.71 -0.76 -18.87
N PRO A 876 -35.58 -1.05 -19.88
CA PRO A 876 -35.68 -2.38 -20.49
C PRO A 876 -34.38 -2.92 -21.12
N GLN A 877 -33.56 -2.07 -21.72
CA GLN A 877 -32.31 -2.49 -22.36
C GLN A 877 -31.25 -2.96 -21.35
N ILE A 878 -31.29 -2.42 -20.14
CA ILE A 878 -30.34 -2.74 -19.06
C ILE A 878 -30.72 -4.07 -18.43
N ILE A 879 -32.00 -4.23 -18.06
CA ILE A 879 -32.59 -5.50 -17.62
C ILE A 879 -32.25 -6.63 -18.61
N GLN A 880 -32.38 -6.39 -19.91
CA GLN A 880 -32.07 -7.39 -20.94
C GLN A 880 -30.57 -7.72 -21.04
N ALA A 881 -29.67 -6.77 -20.77
CA ALA A 881 -28.23 -7.01 -20.83
C ALA A 881 -27.68 -7.69 -19.57
N VAL A 882 -28.17 -7.33 -18.36
CA VAL A 882 -27.88 -8.09 -17.13
C VAL A 882 -28.37 -9.54 -17.26
N LEU A 883 -29.58 -9.74 -17.78
CA LEU A 883 -30.11 -11.08 -18.07
C LEU A 883 -29.20 -11.88 -19.01
N LYS A 884 -28.68 -11.26 -20.07
CA LYS A 884 -27.75 -11.91 -21.01
C LYS A 884 -26.43 -12.34 -20.33
N ASP A 885 -25.92 -11.55 -19.38
CA ASP A 885 -24.72 -11.93 -18.62
C ASP A 885 -25.00 -13.04 -17.60
N LEU A 886 -26.12 -12.97 -16.86
CA LEU A 886 -26.56 -14.06 -15.99
C LEU A 886 -26.70 -15.38 -16.76
N GLN A 887 -27.29 -15.34 -17.96
CA GLN A 887 -27.41 -16.51 -18.83
C GLN A 887 -26.06 -16.99 -19.41
N ARG A 888 -25.09 -16.10 -19.59
CA ARG A 888 -23.70 -16.46 -19.97
C ARG A 888 -23.02 -17.20 -18.81
N VAL A 889 -23.03 -16.61 -17.61
CA VAL A 889 -22.45 -17.18 -16.38
C VAL A 889 -23.08 -18.53 -16.04
N ALA A 890 -24.40 -18.68 -16.17
CA ALA A 890 -25.10 -19.95 -15.94
C ALA A 890 -24.57 -21.10 -16.82
N ARG A 891 -24.31 -20.82 -18.11
CA ARG A 891 -23.76 -21.79 -19.07
C ARG A 891 -22.30 -22.10 -18.77
N GLU A 892 -21.49 -21.10 -18.43
CA GLU A 892 -20.09 -21.28 -18.02
C GLU A 892 -19.95 -22.13 -16.76
N LYS A 893 -20.88 -22.01 -15.80
CA LYS A 893 -20.96 -22.84 -14.59
C LYS A 893 -21.65 -24.20 -14.80
N ARG A 894 -22.04 -24.54 -16.04
CA ARG A 894 -22.71 -25.79 -16.42
C ARG A 894 -23.99 -26.07 -15.62
N LEU A 895 -24.77 -25.03 -15.32
CA LEU A 895 -26.14 -25.21 -14.81
C LEU A 895 -27.02 -25.89 -15.87
N SER A 896 -27.97 -26.72 -15.43
CA SER A 896 -28.94 -27.36 -16.32
C SER A 896 -29.85 -26.32 -16.97
N THR A 897 -30.42 -26.60 -18.14
CA THR A 897 -31.25 -25.62 -18.88
C THR A 897 -32.46 -25.11 -18.09
N PHE A 898 -33.03 -25.92 -17.19
CA PHE A 898 -34.11 -25.53 -16.28
C PHE A 898 -33.63 -24.69 -15.06
N GLU A 899 -32.32 -24.61 -14.81
CA GLU A 899 -31.72 -23.76 -13.77
C GLU A 899 -31.31 -22.37 -14.29
N ILE A 900 -31.40 -22.13 -15.61
CA ILE A 900 -31.02 -20.87 -16.25
C ILE A 900 -32.21 -19.88 -16.19
N PRO A 901 -32.04 -18.68 -15.60
CA PRO A 901 -33.13 -17.72 -15.50
C PRO A 901 -33.49 -17.11 -16.86
N GLN A 902 -34.80 -16.96 -17.12
CA GLN A 902 -35.31 -16.38 -18.37
C GLN A 902 -35.77 -14.93 -18.24
N LYS A 903 -36.03 -14.47 -17.01
CA LYS A 903 -36.43 -13.10 -16.69
C LYS A 903 -35.75 -12.65 -15.39
N VAL A 904 -35.45 -11.37 -15.26
CA VAL A 904 -34.80 -10.77 -14.08
C VAL A 904 -35.53 -9.48 -13.72
N ALA A 905 -35.68 -9.21 -12.42
CA ALA A 905 -35.99 -7.89 -11.90
C ALA A 905 -34.76 -7.34 -11.15
N LEU A 906 -34.47 -6.07 -11.36
CA LEU A 906 -33.36 -5.36 -10.71
C LEU A 906 -33.97 -4.50 -9.60
N ASP A 907 -33.48 -4.61 -8.36
CA ASP A 907 -34.07 -3.87 -7.25
C ASP A 907 -33.73 -2.38 -7.32
N THR A 908 -34.68 -1.54 -6.90
CA THR A 908 -34.44 -0.15 -6.51
C THR A 908 -34.02 0.00 -5.03
N ILE A 909 -33.48 -1.06 -4.41
CA ILE A 909 -32.93 -1.08 -3.04
C ILE A 909 -31.66 -1.96 -2.92
N ALA A 910 -30.68 -1.56 -2.09
CA ALA A 910 -29.57 -2.42 -1.61
C ALA A 910 -30.05 -3.33 -0.49
N TRP A 911 -29.76 -4.63 -0.55
CA TRP A 911 -30.23 -5.56 0.50
C TRP A 911 -29.27 -5.57 1.70
N THR A 912 -29.22 -4.45 2.43
CA THR A 912 -28.53 -4.34 3.72
C THR A 912 -29.38 -4.94 4.86
N PRO A 913 -28.81 -5.23 6.03
CA PRO A 913 -29.59 -5.69 7.20
C PRO A 913 -30.69 -4.71 7.61
N ASP A 914 -30.44 -3.40 7.48
CA ASP A 914 -31.34 -2.31 7.84
C ASP A 914 -32.61 -2.25 6.97
N THR A 915 -32.50 -2.64 5.70
CA THR A 915 -33.68 -2.80 4.82
C THR A 915 -34.54 -4.03 5.17
N GLY A 916 -34.06 -4.87 6.10
CA GLY A 916 -34.77 -6.07 6.54
C GLY A 916 -34.75 -7.21 5.51
N LEU A 917 -34.02 -7.09 4.39
CA LEU A 917 -33.97 -8.07 3.30
C LEU A 917 -32.86 -9.13 3.48
N VAL A 918 -31.84 -8.85 4.28
CA VAL A 918 -30.86 -9.83 4.77
C VAL A 918 -30.78 -9.85 6.30
N THR A 919 -30.18 -10.88 6.86
CA THR A 919 -29.70 -10.89 8.26
C THR A 919 -28.40 -10.13 8.41
N ASP A 920 -28.03 -9.80 9.63
CA ASP A 920 -26.80 -9.10 10.00
C ASP A 920 -25.53 -9.89 9.60
N ALA A 921 -25.67 -11.20 9.39
CA ALA A 921 -24.66 -12.09 8.80
C ALA A 921 -24.77 -12.22 7.27
N LEU A 922 -25.39 -11.23 6.61
CA LEU A 922 -25.63 -11.09 5.16
C LEU A 922 -26.37 -12.26 4.48
N LYS A 923 -27.11 -13.09 5.23
CA LYS A 923 -27.91 -14.19 4.66
C LYS A 923 -29.29 -13.69 4.24
N LEU A 924 -29.70 -14.01 3.01
CA LEU A 924 -30.98 -13.62 2.41
C LEU A 924 -32.20 -14.03 3.26
N LYS A 925 -33.06 -13.06 3.60
CA LYS A 925 -34.38 -13.33 4.21
C LYS A 925 -35.40 -13.56 3.08
N ARG A 926 -35.33 -14.75 2.45
CA ARG A 926 -36.11 -15.12 1.24
C ARG A 926 -37.58 -14.67 1.27
N PHE A 927 -38.28 -14.88 2.38
CA PHE A 927 -39.69 -14.48 2.55
C PHE A 927 -39.91 -12.97 2.36
N ASN A 928 -39.09 -12.13 2.99
CA ASN A 928 -39.20 -10.67 2.89
C ASN A 928 -38.93 -10.18 1.46
N LEU A 929 -37.99 -10.83 0.75
CA LEU A 929 -37.72 -10.57 -0.66
C LEU A 929 -38.88 -10.99 -1.57
N GLN A 930 -39.50 -12.14 -1.32
CA GLN A 930 -40.69 -12.58 -2.06
C GLN A 930 -41.87 -11.61 -1.86
N THR A 931 -42.15 -11.18 -0.62
CA THR A 931 -43.19 -10.17 -0.35
C THR A 931 -42.86 -8.83 -1.01
N ARG A 932 -41.59 -8.44 -1.07
CA ARG A 932 -41.15 -7.18 -1.72
C ARG A 932 -41.42 -7.18 -3.23
N PHE A 933 -41.12 -8.26 -3.93
CA PHE A 933 -41.22 -8.36 -5.39
C PHE A 933 -42.56 -8.92 -5.91
N GLN A 934 -43.61 -8.97 -5.07
CA GLN A 934 -44.86 -9.64 -5.42
C GLN A 934 -45.49 -9.11 -6.73
N HIS A 935 -45.44 -7.79 -6.97
CA HIS A 935 -45.97 -7.16 -8.18
C HIS A 935 -45.12 -7.49 -9.42
N GLU A 936 -43.79 -7.46 -9.29
CA GLU A 936 -42.85 -7.81 -10.35
C GLU A 936 -42.90 -9.31 -10.69
N ILE A 937 -43.12 -10.19 -9.72
CA ILE A 937 -43.37 -11.63 -9.94
C ILE A 937 -44.60 -11.80 -10.84
N GLU A 938 -45.69 -11.10 -10.52
CA GLU A 938 -46.94 -11.15 -11.28
C GLU A 938 -46.74 -10.58 -12.70
N GLU A 939 -46.13 -9.40 -12.88
CA GLU A 939 -45.87 -8.85 -14.22
C GLU A 939 -44.93 -9.71 -15.06
N LEU A 940 -43.85 -10.25 -14.47
CA LEU A 940 -42.87 -11.06 -15.19
C LEU A 940 -43.48 -12.38 -15.69
N TYR A 941 -44.45 -12.97 -14.98
CA TYR A 941 -45.13 -14.18 -15.44
C TYR A 941 -46.44 -13.93 -16.23
N GLN A 942 -47.14 -12.79 -16.08
CA GLN A 942 -48.43 -12.54 -16.76
C GLN A 942 -48.33 -12.18 -18.25
N LYS A 943 -47.20 -11.63 -18.72
CA LYS A 943 -47.08 -11.03 -20.06
C LYS A 943 -47.26 -12.02 -21.24
N ASP A 944 -47.28 -13.31 -20.95
CA ASP A 944 -47.41 -14.41 -21.92
C ASP A 944 -48.88 -14.87 -22.14
N THR A 945 -49.88 -14.09 -21.72
CA THR A 945 -51.34 -14.39 -21.87
C THR A 945 -52.05 -13.66 -23.03
N ARG A 946 -51.30 -13.06 -23.96
CA ARG A 946 -51.81 -12.57 -25.26
C ARG A 946 -50.96 -13.07 -26.44
N ALA A 947 -50.97 -14.39 -26.61
CA ALA A 947 -50.68 -15.09 -27.86
C ALA A 947 -51.67 -16.26 -27.98
#